data_AF-A0A1Q9DA00-F1
#
_entry.id   AF-A0A1Q9DA00-F1
#
_cell.length_a   1.000
_cell.length_b   1.000
_cell.length_c   1.000
_cell.angle_alpha   90.00
_cell.angle_beta   90.00
_cell.angle_gamma   90.00
#
_symmetry.space_group_name_H-M   'P 1'
#
loop_
_entity.id
_entity.type
_entity.pdbx_description
1 polymer ?
#
loop_
_entity_poly.entity_id
_entity_poly.type
_entity_poly.pdbx_seq_one_letter_code
_entity_poly.pdbx_strand_id
1 'polypeptide(L)'
;MSVFVDVHLLSGKSASLEVEADAPVESLKNRAQSALVTGRGRLLKSSGEVLDGAKTITEAKLLSGDVLTLHQNQVQLKATWQNSRYCAFAALLGDGSVVTWGKAGYAGDSSAVQEQLKNVQQIQASSGAFAAVLGDGSVVTWGKAGCGGHSRGVQDQLKNVQQVQAFGCAFAAIMRDGSVVTWGHAYCGGDSRAVQDQLGDAQQIQASLRAFAAILGDGSVVTWGDATFGGDSSAVQKQLRGVNQIQSSRAAFAAILGDGSVVTWGDATFGGDSSAVQEQLRGVQQIQASVGAFAAIRSDGSVVTWGSANYGGDSSAVQEQLRDVQQIQASNRAFAAIRSDGSVVTWGDASFGGDNRAVQDQLRDVQQIQASLRAFAAILGDGSVVTWGDATFGGDNRAVQKQLRGANQIQSSRAAFAAILSDGSVVTWGHADCGGDSRVVQDQLKNVQQIQASGGAFAAILRDGSVVTWGHADCSADSRAVQVQDQLRDVQQIQDQVAVAVAVAVAVAVAVAVAVAVAVAVAVAVAVAVAVAVAVAVAVAVAVAVAVAVAVAVAVAVAVAVAVAVAVAVAVAVAVAVAVAVAVAVAVAVAVAVAVAVAVAVAVAVAVQETYATFGGQQQWVQALAAMVDQEAISFGSKLWRVEVLDCAQSITEAKLMSGDVLTLHVKQVQLKATKQGAECAVFSALLGDDSVATWGDFGYGGDSSVVRDQLRDVQHIQVSNGAFAAIMRDGSVVTWGQADCGGDSRAVQEQLRDVQQIQASNEAFAAIMGDGSVVTWGHDDCGGDSSAVQEQLRDVQQIHASPNAFAAIRSDGSVVVWGYADYGGDSSAVQEQLRDVQQIQASANAFAAIRTDGSVVTWGDPRSGGDSSAVQDQLRDVQQIQASANAFAAIRSDGSVVTWGGANHGGDSSVVRDQLRDVQQIQASGRAFAAIRRDGSVVTWGDPRSGGDSSAVQDRLRDV
;
A
#
# COMPACT_ATOMS: atom_id res chain seq x y z
N MET A 1 21.48 29.83 -38.58
CA MET A 1 22.65 29.06 -39.08
C MET A 1 22.37 27.61 -38.74
N SER A 2 22.43 26.70 -39.72
CA SER A 2 22.25 25.27 -39.49
C SER A 2 23.61 24.59 -39.24
N VAL A 3 23.59 23.55 -38.41
CA VAL A 3 24.73 22.72 -38.02
C VAL A 3 24.44 21.29 -38.48
N PHE A 4 25.40 20.65 -39.14
CA PHE A 4 25.31 19.23 -39.50
C PHE A 4 26.03 18.39 -38.45
N VAL A 5 25.32 17.44 -37.84
CA VAL A 5 25.88 16.57 -36.79
C VAL A 5 25.63 15.11 -37.16
N ASP A 6 26.65 14.27 -37.01
CA ASP A 6 26.56 12.84 -37.25
C ASP A 6 26.29 12.10 -35.94
N VAL A 7 25.18 11.35 -35.86
CA VAL A 7 24.81 10.58 -34.68
C VAL A 7 24.96 9.09 -34.95
N HIS A 8 25.77 8.42 -34.13
CA HIS A 8 26.10 6.99 -34.25
C HIS A 8 25.52 6.19 -33.08
N LEU A 9 25.12 4.95 -33.37
CA LEU A 9 24.83 3.91 -32.38
C LEU A 9 26.06 3.03 -32.20
N LEU A 10 26.20 2.45 -31.01
CA LEU A 10 27.21 1.42 -30.74
C LEU A 10 27.05 0.17 -31.64
N SER A 11 25.86 -0.04 -32.22
CA SER A 11 25.60 -1.08 -33.21
C SER A 11 26.17 -0.78 -34.61
N GLY A 12 26.76 0.39 -34.82
CA GLY A 12 27.35 0.82 -36.09
C GLY A 12 26.40 1.54 -37.04
N LYS A 13 25.11 1.65 -36.72
CA LYS A 13 24.15 2.49 -37.46
C LYS A 13 24.41 3.98 -37.21
N SER A 14 24.26 4.83 -38.22
CA SER A 14 24.44 6.27 -38.10
C SER A 14 23.42 7.07 -38.92
N ALA A 15 23.18 8.31 -38.50
CA ALA A 15 22.32 9.26 -39.19
C ALA A 15 22.92 10.67 -39.12
N SER A 16 22.98 11.34 -40.26
CA SER A 16 23.41 12.75 -40.37
C SER A 16 22.20 13.66 -40.26
N LEU A 17 22.23 14.62 -39.35
CA LEU A 17 21.08 15.48 -39.04
C LEU A 17 21.47 16.95 -39.18
N GLU A 18 20.66 17.71 -39.91
CA GLU A 18 20.76 19.18 -40.00
C GLU A 18 19.84 19.83 -38.97
N VAL A 19 20.39 20.61 -38.05
CA VAL A 19 19.63 21.27 -36.97
C VAL A 19 20.00 22.75 -36.87
N GLU A 20 19.04 23.62 -36.56
CA GLU A 20 19.30 25.04 -36.35
C GLU A 20 20.10 25.27 -35.06
N ALA A 21 21.01 26.24 -35.07
CA ALA A 21 21.96 26.49 -33.97
C ALA A 21 21.28 26.92 -32.65
N ASP A 22 20.08 27.48 -32.72
CA ASP A 22 19.23 27.91 -31.60
C ASP A 22 18.22 26.84 -31.16
N ALA A 23 18.11 25.74 -31.89
CA ALA A 23 17.24 24.64 -31.49
C ALA A 23 17.76 23.99 -30.18
N PRO A 24 16.85 23.47 -29.34
CA PRO A 24 17.26 22.68 -28.17
C PRO A 24 17.88 21.36 -28.60
N VAL A 25 18.89 20.89 -27.86
CA VAL A 25 19.52 19.57 -28.03
C VAL A 25 18.48 18.46 -27.99
N GLU A 26 17.39 18.62 -27.23
CA GLU A 26 16.27 17.68 -27.18
C GLU A 26 15.63 17.44 -28.56
N SER A 27 15.56 18.47 -29.42
CA SER A 27 15.05 18.34 -30.80
C SER A 27 15.98 17.51 -31.67
N LEU A 28 17.30 17.72 -31.56
CA LEU A 28 18.33 16.90 -32.21
C LEU A 28 18.22 15.43 -31.76
N LYS A 29 18.04 15.20 -30.46
CA LYS A 29 17.86 13.86 -29.87
C LYS A 29 16.62 13.15 -30.43
N ASN A 30 15.48 13.82 -30.44
CA ASN A 30 14.23 13.27 -30.98
C ASN A 30 14.38 12.91 -32.46
N ARG A 31 14.98 13.80 -33.26
CA ARG A 31 15.25 13.54 -34.69
C ARG A 31 16.21 12.37 -34.91
N ALA A 32 17.24 12.24 -34.07
CA ALA A 32 18.16 11.11 -34.13
C ALA A 32 17.47 9.78 -33.80
N GLN A 33 16.65 9.75 -32.75
CA GLN A 33 15.88 8.56 -32.38
C GLN A 33 14.90 8.14 -33.47
N SER A 34 14.21 9.09 -34.10
CA SER A 34 13.31 8.82 -35.23
C SER A 34 14.09 8.31 -36.45
N ALA A 35 15.21 8.95 -36.81
CA ALA A 35 16.01 8.57 -37.98
C ALA A 35 16.66 7.19 -37.84
N LEU A 36 17.06 6.83 -36.61
CA LEU A 36 17.71 5.55 -36.33
C LEU A 36 16.71 4.44 -35.96
N VAL A 37 15.42 4.79 -35.81
CA VAL A 37 14.32 3.92 -35.36
C VAL A 37 14.67 3.26 -34.03
N THR A 38 14.94 4.08 -33.01
CA THR A 38 15.37 3.61 -31.70
C THR A 38 14.59 4.22 -30.54
N GLY A 39 14.55 3.51 -29.40
CA GLY A 39 13.97 4.00 -28.15
C GLY A 39 14.74 5.19 -27.52
N ARG A 40 14.31 5.63 -26.34
CA ARG A 40 14.94 6.75 -25.59
C ARG A 40 16.40 6.45 -25.27
N GLY A 41 17.27 7.43 -25.54
CA GLY A 41 18.71 7.34 -25.32
C GLY A 41 19.32 8.70 -25.03
N ARG A 42 20.59 8.72 -24.64
CA ARG A 42 21.36 9.94 -24.36
C ARG A 42 22.31 10.25 -25.51
N LEU A 43 22.40 11.51 -25.89
CA LEU A 43 23.46 11.95 -26.81
C LEU A 43 24.73 12.23 -26.02
N LEU A 44 25.84 11.62 -26.44
CA LEU A 44 27.16 11.88 -25.91
C LEU A 44 28.07 12.47 -26.98
N LYS A 45 28.93 13.40 -26.58
CA LYS A 45 30.06 13.83 -27.41
C LYS A 45 31.09 12.71 -27.52
N SER A 46 32.03 12.85 -28.45
CA SER A 46 33.23 12.00 -28.56
C SER A 46 34.08 11.95 -27.28
N SER A 47 33.97 12.95 -26.41
CA SER A 47 34.59 12.98 -25.08
C SER A 47 33.90 12.10 -24.03
N GLY A 48 32.71 11.57 -24.31
CA GLY A 48 31.85 10.90 -23.34
C GLY A 48 31.00 11.84 -22.47
N GLU A 49 31.01 13.15 -22.75
CA GLU A 49 30.13 14.12 -22.08
C GLU A 49 28.68 13.94 -22.56
N VAL A 50 27.73 13.73 -21.63
CA VAL A 50 26.29 13.68 -21.93
C VAL A 50 25.78 15.09 -22.21
N LEU A 51 25.08 15.27 -23.33
CA LEU A 51 24.48 16.54 -23.70
C LEU A 51 23.18 16.78 -22.91
N ASP A 52 23.06 17.98 -22.35
CA ASP A 52 21.85 18.45 -21.67
C ASP A 52 20.80 18.87 -22.71
N GLY A 53 19.65 18.20 -22.71
CA GLY A 53 18.55 18.44 -23.65
C GLY A 53 17.97 19.86 -23.58
N ALA A 54 18.10 20.54 -22.42
CA ALA A 54 17.61 21.89 -22.23
C ALA A 54 18.50 22.97 -22.87
N LYS A 55 19.76 22.65 -23.16
CA LYS A 55 20.69 23.58 -23.83
C LYS A 55 20.37 23.68 -25.31
N THR A 56 20.62 24.84 -25.90
CA THR A 56 20.65 24.99 -27.36
C THR A 56 21.89 24.33 -27.96
N ILE A 57 21.86 24.01 -29.26
CA ILE A 57 23.03 23.48 -30.00
C ILE A 57 24.26 24.38 -29.80
N THR A 58 24.06 25.70 -29.78
CA THR A 58 25.12 26.70 -29.54
C THR A 58 25.67 26.63 -28.11
N GLU A 59 24.81 26.57 -27.09
CA GLU A 59 25.22 26.45 -25.68
C GLU A 59 25.91 25.11 -25.37
N ALA A 60 25.51 24.05 -26.07
CA ALA A 60 26.16 22.75 -26.03
C ALA A 60 27.53 22.73 -26.75
N LYS A 61 27.86 23.80 -27.47
CA LYS A 61 29.09 23.99 -28.27
C LYS A 61 29.25 22.92 -29.34
N LEU A 62 28.17 22.54 -30.01
CA LEU A 62 28.21 21.61 -31.13
C LEU A 62 28.57 22.36 -32.42
N LEU A 63 29.52 21.81 -33.16
CA LEU A 63 29.99 22.33 -34.44
C LEU A 63 29.59 21.40 -35.59
N SER A 64 29.59 21.95 -36.81
CA SER A 64 29.25 21.17 -37.99
C SER A 64 30.35 20.15 -38.26
N GLY A 65 29.98 18.87 -38.37
CA GLY A 65 30.90 17.74 -38.48
C GLY A 65 31.20 17.04 -37.15
N ASP A 66 30.60 17.49 -36.04
CA ASP A 66 30.72 16.77 -34.77
C ASP A 66 30.07 15.38 -34.86
N VAL A 67 30.72 14.41 -34.22
CA VAL A 67 30.25 13.03 -34.12
C VAL A 67 29.74 12.78 -32.70
N LEU A 68 28.46 12.46 -32.60
CA LEU A 68 27.78 12.12 -31.36
C LEU A 68 27.48 10.63 -31.30
N THR A 69 27.49 10.08 -30.09
CA THR A 69 27.03 8.70 -29.83
C THR A 69 25.67 8.77 -29.15
N LEU A 70 24.66 8.12 -29.74
CA LEU A 70 23.38 7.88 -29.08
C LEU A 70 23.50 6.60 -28.25
N HIS A 71 23.64 6.75 -26.93
CA HIS A 71 23.73 5.63 -26.00
C HIS A 71 22.35 5.27 -25.47
N GLN A 72 21.97 4.01 -25.63
CA GLN A 72 20.73 3.46 -25.08
C GLN A 72 21.07 2.68 -23.81
N ASN A 73 20.75 3.27 -22.65
CA ASN A 73 20.70 2.48 -21.43
C ASN A 73 19.45 1.61 -21.43
N GLN A 74 19.55 0.40 -20.90
CA GLN A 74 18.37 -0.40 -20.61
C GLN A 74 17.49 0.33 -19.60
N VAL A 75 16.18 0.27 -19.81
CA VAL A 75 15.20 0.77 -18.84
C VAL A 75 15.35 -0.03 -17.57
N GLN A 76 15.56 0.63 -16.43
CA GLN A 76 15.59 -0.05 -15.13
C GLN A 76 14.28 0.19 -14.41
N LEU A 77 13.63 -0.87 -13.96
CA LEU A 77 12.45 -0.79 -13.10
C LEU A 77 12.81 -1.14 -11.66
N LYS A 78 12.33 -0.34 -10.73
CA LYS A 78 12.37 -0.62 -9.29
C LYS A 78 10.98 -0.52 -8.71
N ALA A 79 10.69 -1.37 -7.74
CA ALA A 79 9.43 -1.39 -7.02
C ALA A 79 9.69 -1.28 -5.51
N THR A 80 8.76 -0.65 -4.79
CA THR A 80 8.75 -0.68 -3.33
C THR A 80 8.43 -2.09 -2.82
N TRP A 81 8.88 -2.38 -1.58
CA TRP A 81 9.04 -3.71 -0.99
C TRP A 81 8.03 -4.81 -1.40
N GLN A 82 8.61 -5.95 -1.80
CA GLN A 82 7.94 -7.13 -2.37
C GLN A 82 6.97 -7.89 -1.44
N ASN A 83 6.91 -7.58 -0.14
CA ASN A 83 5.98 -8.23 0.78
C ASN A 83 4.78 -7.36 1.19
N SER A 84 4.72 -6.11 0.74
CA SER A 84 3.56 -5.24 0.96
C SER A 84 2.53 -5.42 -0.16
N ARG A 85 1.24 -5.35 0.18
CA ARG A 85 0.15 -5.25 -0.82
C ARG A 85 0.17 -3.90 -1.56
N TYR A 86 0.76 -2.87 -0.94
CA TYR A 86 0.90 -1.54 -1.52
C TYR A 86 2.27 -1.38 -2.18
N CYS A 87 2.26 -0.98 -3.44
CA CYS A 87 3.44 -0.81 -4.26
C CYS A 87 3.43 0.52 -5.04
N ALA A 88 4.63 1.05 -5.25
CA ALA A 88 4.92 2.03 -6.28
C ALA A 88 6.06 1.50 -7.16
N PHE A 89 6.09 1.98 -8.39
CA PHE A 89 7.15 1.68 -9.35
C PHE A 89 7.88 2.96 -9.73
N ALA A 90 9.16 2.81 -10.04
CA ALA A 90 10.00 3.83 -10.64
C ALA A 90 10.74 3.23 -11.83
N ALA A 91 10.57 3.84 -13.00
CA ALA A 91 11.30 3.52 -14.22
C ALA A 91 12.39 4.55 -14.47
N LEU A 92 13.64 4.11 -14.51
CA LEU A 92 14.74 4.86 -15.12
C LEU A 92 14.75 4.58 -16.61
N LEU A 93 14.44 5.59 -17.41
CA LEU A 93 14.41 5.47 -18.86
C LEU A 93 15.83 5.59 -19.46
N GLY A 94 15.99 5.12 -20.70
CA GLY A 94 17.31 5.08 -21.37
C GLY A 94 17.98 6.44 -21.54
N ASP A 95 17.20 7.53 -21.52
CA ASP A 95 17.67 8.92 -21.54
C ASP A 95 18.07 9.47 -20.15
N GLY A 96 17.86 8.70 -19.07
CA GLY A 96 18.15 9.12 -17.69
C GLY A 96 17.05 9.91 -16.99
N SER A 97 15.89 10.04 -17.61
CA SER A 97 14.68 10.53 -16.94
C SER A 97 14.04 9.43 -16.09
N VAL A 98 13.28 9.84 -15.07
CA VAL A 98 12.56 8.92 -14.18
C VAL A 98 11.08 9.17 -14.28
N VAL A 99 10.31 8.10 -14.36
CA VAL A 99 8.84 8.11 -14.27
C VAL A 99 8.43 7.22 -13.11
N THR A 100 7.53 7.70 -12.26
CA THR A 100 6.99 6.92 -11.14
C THR A 100 5.48 6.81 -11.24
N TRP A 101 4.92 5.73 -10.70
CA TRP A 101 3.48 5.53 -10.61
C TRP A 101 3.14 4.55 -9.48
N GLY A 102 1.86 4.44 -9.15
CA GLY A 102 1.33 3.63 -8.05
C GLY A 102 0.87 4.49 -6.87
N LYS A 103 0.75 3.90 -5.68
CA LYS A 103 0.17 4.61 -4.51
C LYS A 103 1.01 5.84 -4.13
N ALA A 104 0.41 7.03 -4.16
CA ALA A 104 1.09 8.31 -3.91
C ALA A 104 1.85 8.33 -2.57
N GLY A 105 1.24 7.80 -1.51
CA GLY A 105 1.86 7.71 -0.17
C GLY A 105 3.06 6.75 -0.06
N TYR A 106 3.31 5.94 -1.09
CA TYR A 106 4.42 4.98 -1.19
C TYR A 106 5.43 5.38 -2.29
N ALA A 107 5.53 6.69 -2.59
CA ALA A 107 6.45 7.24 -3.59
C ALA A 107 6.02 7.04 -5.07
N GLY A 108 4.74 6.76 -5.31
CA GLY A 108 4.18 6.77 -6.66
C GLY A 108 4.15 8.17 -7.30
N ASP A 109 4.09 9.23 -6.49
CA ASP A 109 4.12 10.62 -6.95
C ASP A 109 5.53 11.21 -6.76
N SER A 110 6.20 11.53 -7.88
CA SER A 110 7.50 12.22 -7.93
C SER A 110 7.39 13.69 -8.35
N SER A 111 6.19 14.24 -8.52
CA SER A 111 5.97 15.60 -9.07
C SER A 111 6.79 16.68 -8.36
N ALA A 112 6.89 16.60 -7.03
CA ALA A 112 7.66 17.54 -6.20
C ALA A 112 9.18 17.54 -6.47
N VAL A 113 9.72 16.46 -7.03
CA VAL A 113 11.16 16.29 -7.30
C VAL A 113 11.47 16.09 -8.79
N GLN A 114 10.46 16.12 -9.66
CA GLN A 114 10.58 15.74 -11.06
C GLN A 114 11.63 16.57 -11.82
N GLU A 115 11.73 17.87 -11.53
CA GLU A 115 12.72 18.75 -12.16
C GLU A 115 14.17 18.40 -11.78
N GLN A 116 14.36 17.73 -10.64
CA GLN A 116 15.67 17.30 -10.13
C GLN A 116 16.08 15.91 -10.66
N LEU A 117 15.12 15.09 -11.10
CA LEU A 117 15.35 13.72 -11.61
C LEU A 117 15.85 13.71 -13.06
N LYS A 118 16.96 14.41 -13.30
CA LYS A 118 17.64 14.48 -14.60
C LYS A 118 18.98 13.75 -14.54
N ASN A 119 19.33 13.06 -15.62
CA ASN A 119 20.59 12.30 -15.72
C ASN A 119 20.77 11.25 -14.60
N VAL A 120 19.67 10.63 -14.15
CA VAL A 120 19.70 9.58 -13.13
C VAL A 120 20.49 8.36 -13.65
N GLN A 121 21.31 7.76 -12.79
CA GLN A 121 22.15 6.59 -13.11
C GLN A 121 21.64 5.33 -12.43
N GLN A 122 21.10 5.46 -11.22
CA GLN A 122 20.61 4.34 -10.42
C GLN A 122 19.41 4.79 -9.59
N ILE A 123 18.43 3.89 -9.42
CA ILE A 123 17.33 4.04 -8.46
C ILE A 123 17.39 2.89 -7.46
N GLN A 124 17.15 3.21 -6.19
CA GLN A 124 16.98 2.23 -5.12
C GLN A 124 15.67 2.49 -4.38
N ALA A 125 15.07 1.42 -3.86
CA ALA A 125 13.74 1.44 -3.26
C ALA A 125 13.79 0.88 -1.84
N SER A 126 13.13 1.57 -0.91
CA SER A 126 12.79 1.06 0.41
C SER A 126 11.35 0.54 0.42
N SER A 127 10.77 0.28 1.59
CA SER A 127 9.37 -0.14 1.72
C SER A 127 8.34 0.89 1.27
N GLY A 128 8.72 2.17 1.18
CA GLY A 128 7.79 3.24 0.79
C GLY A 128 8.45 4.53 0.30
N ALA A 129 9.72 4.46 -0.12
CA ALA A 129 10.46 5.59 -0.65
C ALA A 129 11.45 5.14 -1.74
N PHE A 130 11.86 6.09 -2.58
CA PHE A 130 12.92 5.90 -3.57
C PHE A 130 14.06 6.88 -3.35
N ALA A 131 15.26 6.46 -3.77
CA ALA A 131 16.46 7.28 -3.86
C ALA A 131 17.07 7.12 -5.25
N ALA A 132 17.26 8.23 -5.95
CA ALA A 132 17.89 8.29 -7.26
C ALA A 132 19.29 8.90 -7.14
N VAL A 133 20.30 8.21 -7.67
CA VAL A 133 21.67 8.72 -7.79
C VAL A 133 21.81 9.38 -9.17
N LEU A 134 22.16 10.67 -9.19
CA LEU A 134 22.32 11.47 -10.41
C LEU A 134 23.72 11.28 -11.01
N GLY A 135 23.91 11.70 -12.27
CA GLY A 135 25.17 11.60 -12.98
C GLY A 135 26.33 12.39 -12.37
N ASP A 136 26.04 13.43 -11.58
CA ASP A 136 27.02 14.19 -10.80
C ASP A 136 27.34 13.53 -9.44
N GLY A 137 26.69 12.40 -9.13
CA GLY A 137 26.82 11.66 -7.87
C GLY A 137 26.00 12.24 -6.72
N SER A 138 25.13 13.22 -6.94
CA SER A 138 24.16 13.67 -5.94
C SER A 138 22.98 12.69 -5.82
N VAL A 139 22.25 12.74 -4.71
CA VAL A 139 21.07 11.88 -4.47
C VAL A 139 19.81 12.72 -4.33
N VAL A 140 18.73 12.29 -5.00
CA VAL A 140 17.39 12.84 -4.84
C VAL A 140 16.49 11.75 -4.26
N THR A 141 15.73 12.07 -3.21
CA THR A 141 14.83 11.12 -2.53
C THR A 141 13.41 11.62 -2.52
N TRP A 142 12.43 10.72 -2.62
CA TRP A 142 11.01 11.04 -2.48
C TRP A 142 10.22 9.85 -1.92
N GLY A 143 8.98 10.12 -1.53
CA GLY A 143 8.11 9.14 -0.87
C GLY A 143 7.92 9.40 0.62
N LYS A 144 7.55 8.34 1.35
CA LYS A 144 7.21 8.46 2.78
C LYS A 144 8.41 8.91 3.60
N ALA A 145 8.24 10.02 4.33
CA ALA A 145 9.24 10.61 5.20
C ALA A 145 9.89 9.58 6.14
N GLY A 146 9.05 8.82 6.86
CA GLY A 146 9.49 7.81 7.82
C GLY A 146 10.20 6.60 7.21
N CYS A 147 10.19 6.43 5.88
CA CYS A 147 10.90 5.36 5.19
C CYS A 147 12.04 5.86 4.30
N GLY A 148 12.55 7.06 4.60
CA GLY A 148 13.71 7.65 3.93
C GLY A 148 13.38 8.54 2.73
N GLY A 149 12.10 8.89 2.52
CA GLY A 149 11.67 9.83 1.48
C GLY A 149 12.10 11.28 1.71
N HIS A 150 12.64 11.60 2.90
CA HIS A 150 13.25 12.89 3.20
C HIS A 150 14.71 12.70 3.64
N SER A 151 15.62 13.27 2.86
CA SER A 151 17.07 13.27 3.09
C SER A 151 17.63 14.66 3.46
N ARG A 152 16.78 15.67 3.70
CA ARG A 152 17.19 17.07 3.98
C ARG A 152 18.28 17.20 5.05
N GLY A 153 18.28 16.34 6.08
CA GLY A 153 19.29 16.37 7.15
C GLY A 153 20.68 15.90 6.74
N VAL A 154 20.80 15.16 5.63
CA VAL A 154 22.07 14.61 5.11
C VAL A 154 22.35 15.02 3.66
N GLN A 155 21.50 15.84 3.05
CA GLN A 155 21.57 16.21 1.63
C GLN A 155 22.93 16.79 1.23
N ASP A 156 23.54 17.60 2.10
CA ASP A 156 24.86 18.20 1.84
C ASP A 156 26.00 17.19 1.79
N GLN A 157 25.81 16.03 2.44
CA GLN A 157 26.79 14.93 2.49
C GLN A 157 26.61 13.95 1.33
N LEU A 158 25.41 13.87 0.72
CA LEU A 158 25.10 12.98 -0.40
C LEU A 158 25.63 13.55 -1.73
N LYS A 159 26.93 13.80 -1.83
CA LYS A 159 27.66 14.25 -3.02
C LYS A 159 28.76 13.26 -3.38
N ASN A 160 28.83 12.83 -4.65
CA ASN A 160 29.73 11.76 -5.10
C ASN A 160 29.38 10.37 -4.52
N VAL A 161 28.09 10.04 -4.45
CA VAL A 161 27.61 8.70 -4.09
C VAL A 161 28.00 7.69 -5.16
N GLN A 162 28.53 6.55 -4.73
CA GLN A 162 28.88 5.42 -5.59
C GLN A 162 27.77 4.37 -5.61
N GLN A 163 27.25 4.00 -4.44
CA GLN A 163 26.20 2.99 -4.31
C GLN A 163 25.24 3.38 -3.19
N VAL A 164 23.96 3.05 -3.36
CA VAL A 164 22.96 3.12 -2.31
C VAL A 164 22.41 1.72 -2.07
N GLN A 165 22.25 1.35 -0.81
CA GLN A 165 21.54 0.16 -0.36
C GLN A 165 20.33 0.57 0.46
N ALA A 166 19.23 -0.16 0.33
CA ALA A 166 17.98 0.12 1.02
C ALA A 166 17.34 -1.18 1.53
N PHE A 167 16.80 -1.14 2.75
CA PHE A 167 15.92 -2.19 3.25
C PHE A 167 15.00 -1.63 4.34
N GLY A 168 13.79 -2.18 4.43
CA GLY A 168 12.79 -1.67 5.37
C GLY A 168 12.50 -0.19 5.13
N CYS A 169 12.70 0.65 6.15
CA CYS A 169 12.44 2.10 6.11
C CYS A 169 13.73 2.94 6.19
N ALA A 170 14.87 2.41 5.78
CA ALA A 170 16.17 3.10 5.83
C ALA A 170 17.03 2.89 4.58
N PHE A 171 17.98 3.81 4.37
CA PHE A 171 18.96 3.80 3.30
C PHE A 171 20.37 4.00 3.86
N ALA A 172 21.35 3.43 3.17
CA ALA A 172 22.77 3.64 3.40
C ALA A 172 23.49 3.85 2.05
N ALA A 173 24.23 4.94 1.92
CA ALA A 173 25.00 5.28 0.74
C ALA A 173 26.50 5.11 1.01
N ILE A 174 27.20 4.45 0.09
CA ILE A 174 28.66 4.42 0.01
C ILE A 174 29.09 5.56 -0.91
N MET A 175 29.94 6.44 -0.38
CA MET A 175 30.52 7.56 -1.09
C MET A 175 31.77 7.11 -1.87
N ARG A 176 32.20 7.85 -2.91
CA ARG A 176 33.40 7.50 -3.70
C ARG A 176 34.70 7.48 -2.90
N ASP A 177 34.75 8.11 -1.73
CA ASP A 177 35.88 8.07 -0.80
C ASP A 177 35.80 6.89 0.18
N GLY A 178 34.79 6.03 0.05
CA GLY A 178 34.54 4.88 0.92
C GLY A 178 33.80 5.22 2.22
N SER A 179 33.45 6.48 2.47
CA SER A 179 32.62 6.83 3.63
C SER A 179 31.16 6.38 3.46
N VAL A 180 30.43 6.22 4.57
CA VAL A 180 29.01 5.80 4.56
C VAL A 180 28.12 6.91 5.13
N VAL A 181 27.03 7.21 4.43
CA VAL A 181 25.99 8.15 4.87
C VAL A 181 24.64 7.44 4.93
N THR A 182 23.97 7.47 6.09
CA THR A 182 22.67 6.81 6.28
C THR A 182 21.54 7.81 6.53
N TRP A 183 20.31 7.43 6.16
CA TRP A 183 19.11 8.19 6.51
C TRP A 183 17.86 7.29 6.53
N GLY A 184 16.75 7.85 7.03
CA GLY A 184 15.48 7.15 7.21
C GLY A 184 15.22 6.81 8.67
N HIS A 185 14.43 5.78 8.92
CA HIS A 185 14.03 5.43 10.28
C HIS A 185 15.23 4.91 11.10
N ALA A 186 15.55 5.54 12.23
CA ALA A 186 16.69 5.18 13.07
C ALA A 186 16.66 3.71 13.51
N TYR A 187 15.47 3.21 13.89
CA TYR A 187 15.27 1.81 14.29
C TYR A 187 15.49 0.78 13.16
N CYS A 188 15.51 1.23 11.90
CA CYS A 188 15.83 0.38 10.75
C CYS A 188 17.28 0.53 10.29
N GLY A 189 18.14 1.20 11.08
CA GLY A 189 19.53 1.49 10.71
C GLY A 189 19.72 2.78 9.90
N GLY A 190 18.73 3.69 9.91
CA GLY A 190 18.85 5.02 9.28
C GLY A 190 19.80 5.98 10.01
N ASP A 191 20.32 5.60 11.19
CA ASP A 191 21.28 6.37 11.98
C ASP A 191 22.54 5.54 12.28
N SER A 192 23.66 5.89 11.61
CA SER A 192 24.98 5.26 11.80
C SER A 192 25.93 6.05 12.70
N ARG A 193 25.49 7.15 13.33
CA ARG A 193 26.40 8.08 14.05
C ARG A 193 27.26 7.40 15.11
N ALA A 194 26.74 6.36 15.77
CA ALA A 194 27.46 5.62 16.81
C ALA A 194 28.68 4.84 16.28
N VAL A 195 28.68 4.49 14.98
CA VAL A 195 29.74 3.71 14.32
C VAL A 195 30.41 4.48 13.18
N GLN A 196 30.13 5.77 13.03
CA GLN A 196 30.58 6.58 11.89
C GLN A 196 32.11 6.59 11.75
N ASP A 197 32.84 6.65 12.86
CA ASP A 197 34.31 6.64 12.88
C ASP A 197 34.92 5.30 12.43
N GLN A 198 34.11 4.23 12.40
CA GLN A 198 34.51 2.89 11.97
C GLN A 198 34.15 2.62 10.50
N LEU A 199 33.24 3.41 9.90
CA LEU A 199 32.77 3.27 8.52
C LEU A 199 33.68 4.01 7.53
N GLY A 200 34.99 3.80 7.65
CA GLY A 200 35.99 4.26 6.68
C GLY A 200 36.32 3.14 5.69
N ASP A 201 36.34 3.46 4.40
CA ASP A 201 36.65 2.51 3.32
C ASP A 201 35.65 1.34 3.18
N ALA A 202 34.35 1.63 3.31
CA ALA A 202 33.30 0.65 3.04
C ALA A 202 33.22 0.30 1.55
N GLN A 203 33.23 -0.99 1.25
CA GLN A 203 33.19 -1.52 -0.13
C GLN A 203 31.83 -2.11 -0.48
N GLN A 204 31.14 -2.71 0.49
CA GLN A 204 29.82 -3.31 0.30
C GLN A 204 28.95 -3.10 1.54
N ILE A 205 27.64 -2.96 1.35
CA ILE A 205 26.66 -2.91 2.43
C ILE A 205 25.59 -3.97 2.17
N GLN A 206 25.30 -4.77 3.19
CA GLN A 206 24.16 -5.68 3.24
C GLN A 206 23.18 -5.25 4.32
N ALA A 207 21.90 -5.58 4.14
CA ALA A 207 20.83 -5.09 4.99
C ALA A 207 19.87 -6.21 5.39
N SER A 208 19.54 -6.30 6.68
CA SER A 208 18.42 -7.09 7.21
C SER A 208 17.19 -6.19 7.38
N LEU A 209 16.09 -6.69 7.98
CA LEU A 209 14.87 -5.90 8.18
C LEU A 209 15.09 -4.58 8.93
N ARG A 210 16.03 -4.56 9.88
CA ARG A 210 16.23 -3.42 10.77
C ARG A 210 17.70 -3.09 11.06
N ALA A 211 18.63 -3.72 10.35
CA ALA A 211 20.06 -3.50 10.56
C ALA A 211 20.83 -3.54 9.23
N PHE A 212 22.03 -3.00 9.26
CA PHE A 212 22.98 -3.02 8.16
C PHE A 212 24.33 -3.58 8.62
N ALA A 213 25.06 -4.16 7.67
CA ALA A 213 26.43 -4.63 7.84
C ALA A 213 27.26 -4.14 6.65
N ALA A 214 28.33 -3.38 6.91
CA ALA A 214 29.29 -2.93 5.92
C ALA A 214 30.53 -3.81 5.94
N ILE A 215 31.00 -4.23 4.76
CA ILE A 215 32.32 -4.87 4.56
C ILE A 215 33.30 -3.77 4.17
N LEU A 216 34.38 -3.61 4.93
CA LEU A 216 35.43 -2.63 4.68
C LEU A 216 36.52 -3.18 3.75
N GLY A 217 37.36 -2.31 3.20
CA GLY A 217 38.45 -2.67 2.27
C GLY A 217 39.50 -3.63 2.85
N ASP A 218 39.63 -3.70 4.18
CA ASP A 218 40.48 -4.68 4.87
C ASP A 218 39.77 -6.03 5.14
N GLY A 219 38.51 -6.16 4.70
CA GLY A 219 37.67 -7.34 4.91
C GLY A 219 37.07 -7.45 6.32
N SER A 220 37.17 -6.43 7.16
CA SER A 220 36.44 -6.36 8.43
C SER A 220 34.98 -5.94 8.22
N VAL A 221 34.14 -6.16 9.23
CA VAL A 221 32.70 -5.85 9.17
C VAL A 221 32.30 -4.90 10.28
N VAL A 222 31.51 -3.89 9.94
CA VAL A 222 30.89 -2.95 10.88
C VAL A 222 29.38 -3.02 10.74
N THR A 223 28.66 -3.20 11.85
CA THR A 223 27.19 -3.31 11.86
C THR A 223 26.54 -2.17 12.63
N TRP A 224 25.31 -1.83 12.27
CA TRP A 224 24.48 -0.87 13.01
C TRP A 224 22.99 -1.11 12.77
N GLY A 225 22.14 -0.47 13.57
CA GLY A 225 20.69 -0.63 13.57
C GLY A 225 20.20 -1.37 14.81
N ASP A 226 19.07 -2.07 14.71
CA ASP A 226 18.53 -2.83 15.84
C ASP A 226 19.43 -4.04 16.16
N ALA A 227 19.90 -4.11 17.41
CA ALA A 227 20.79 -5.18 17.89
C ALA A 227 20.21 -6.58 17.72
N THR A 228 18.90 -6.76 17.95
CA THR A 228 18.20 -8.06 17.79
C THR A 228 18.10 -8.48 16.33
N PHE A 229 18.19 -7.55 15.37
CA PHE A 229 18.17 -7.84 13.93
C PHE A 229 19.57 -7.92 13.30
N GLY A 230 20.60 -8.08 14.12
CA GLY A 230 22.00 -8.18 13.69
C GLY A 230 22.75 -6.85 13.61
N GLY A 231 22.21 -5.78 14.20
CA GLY A 231 22.88 -4.48 14.30
C GLY A 231 24.07 -4.46 15.26
N ASP A 232 24.20 -5.47 16.13
CA ASP A 232 25.33 -5.65 17.04
C ASP A 232 26.10 -6.96 16.71
N SER A 233 27.30 -6.81 16.15
CA SER A 233 28.24 -7.90 15.86
C SER A 233 29.35 -8.05 16.92
N SER A 234 29.30 -7.31 18.04
CA SER A 234 30.41 -7.21 19.00
C SER A 234 30.87 -8.58 19.54
N ALA A 235 29.95 -9.51 19.74
CA ALA A 235 30.23 -10.88 20.19
C ALA A 235 31.12 -11.68 19.23
N VAL A 236 31.01 -11.42 17.92
CA VAL A 236 31.74 -12.13 16.86
C VAL A 236 32.77 -11.26 16.14
N GLN A 237 32.95 -10.01 16.55
CA GLN A 237 33.79 -9.01 15.87
C GLN A 237 35.23 -9.48 15.60
N LYS A 238 35.81 -10.29 16.50
CA LYS A 238 37.17 -10.83 16.32
C LYS A 238 37.26 -11.85 15.17
N GLN A 239 36.14 -12.50 14.83
CA GLN A 239 36.04 -13.54 13.80
C GLN A 239 35.71 -12.93 12.42
N LEU A 240 35.11 -11.75 12.37
CA LEU A 240 34.74 -11.04 11.14
C LEU A 240 35.95 -10.33 10.51
N ARG A 241 36.92 -11.13 10.03
CA ARG A 241 38.12 -10.66 9.32
C ARG A 241 38.28 -11.40 8.00
N GLY A 242 38.59 -10.67 6.93
CA GLY A 242 38.67 -11.26 5.59
C GLY A 242 37.32 -11.79 5.10
N VAL A 243 36.24 -11.07 5.41
CA VAL A 243 34.88 -11.38 4.95
C VAL A 243 34.77 -11.02 3.47
N ASN A 244 34.32 -11.98 2.66
CA ASN A 244 34.13 -11.80 1.23
C ASN A 244 32.67 -11.50 0.87
N GLN A 245 31.73 -12.09 1.61
CA GLN A 245 30.31 -11.99 1.33
C GLN A 245 29.51 -12.06 2.63
N ILE A 246 28.42 -11.31 2.70
CA ILE A 246 27.42 -11.41 3.77
C ILE A 246 26.07 -11.76 3.13
N GLN A 247 25.35 -12.69 3.74
CA GLN A 247 23.96 -13.00 3.46
C GLN A 247 23.11 -12.67 4.68
N SER A 248 21.87 -12.24 4.47
CA SER A 248 20.96 -11.84 5.54
C SER A 248 19.65 -12.61 5.47
N SER A 249 19.18 -13.09 6.62
CA SER A 249 17.78 -13.45 6.82
C SER A 249 16.99 -12.21 7.26
N ARG A 250 15.75 -12.38 7.75
CA ARG A 250 14.95 -11.25 8.24
C ARG A 250 15.61 -10.53 9.42
N ALA A 251 16.31 -11.25 10.30
CA ALA A 251 16.85 -10.72 11.56
C ALA A 251 18.25 -11.22 11.92
N ALA A 252 18.95 -11.88 10.99
CA ALA A 252 20.30 -12.38 11.22
C ALA A 252 21.18 -12.22 9.97
N PHE A 253 22.49 -12.33 10.17
CA PHE A 253 23.49 -12.31 9.11
C PHE A 253 24.40 -13.55 9.19
N ALA A 254 24.91 -13.95 8.02
CA ALA A 254 25.90 -14.99 7.85
C ALA A 254 27.01 -14.48 6.91
N ALA A 255 28.24 -14.37 7.40
CA ALA A 255 29.41 -13.94 6.65
C ALA A 255 30.22 -15.15 6.18
N ILE A 256 30.57 -15.19 4.89
CA ILE A 256 31.53 -16.14 4.31
C ILE A 256 32.91 -15.49 4.35
N LEU A 257 33.85 -16.12 5.06
CA LEU A 257 35.24 -15.69 5.15
C LEU A 257 36.05 -16.15 3.93
N GLY A 258 37.22 -15.54 3.71
CA GLY A 258 38.10 -15.88 2.59
C GLY A 258 38.64 -17.31 2.58
N ASP A 259 38.58 -18.01 3.71
CA ASP A 259 38.92 -19.43 3.83
C ASP A 259 37.71 -20.38 3.61
N GLY A 260 36.53 -19.81 3.31
CA GLY A 260 35.27 -20.53 3.14
C GLY A 260 34.60 -20.96 4.43
N SER A 261 35.05 -20.49 5.60
CA SER A 261 34.30 -20.66 6.86
C SER A 261 33.18 -19.64 6.99
N VAL A 262 32.20 -19.91 7.86
CA VAL A 262 31.03 -19.04 8.07
C VAL A 262 30.96 -18.55 9.52
N VAL A 263 30.65 -17.28 9.68
CA VAL A 263 30.39 -16.63 10.98
C VAL A 263 28.99 -16.02 10.95
N THR A 264 28.17 -16.29 11.95
CA THR A 264 26.79 -15.79 12.03
C THR A 264 26.56 -14.91 13.26
N TRP A 265 25.62 -13.97 13.16
CA TRP A 265 25.15 -13.17 14.29
C TRP A 265 23.74 -12.63 14.06
N GLY A 266 23.14 -12.04 15.10
CA GLY A 266 21.75 -11.58 15.12
C GLY A 266 20.84 -12.53 15.88
N ASP A 267 19.54 -12.49 15.60
CA ASP A 267 18.56 -13.31 16.32
C ASP A 267 18.76 -14.81 16.06
N ALA A 268 18.93 -15.59 17.12
CA ALA A 268 19.15 -17.03 17.04
C ALA A 268 17.99 -17.77 16.34
N THR A 269 16.73 -17.33 16.55
CA THR A 269 15.54 -17.93 15.93
C THR A 269 15.47 -17.68 14.42
N PHE A 270 16.22 -16.70 13.91
CA PHE A 270 16.32 -16.37 12.49
C PHE A 270 17.68 -16.79 11.87
N GLY A 271 18.42 -17.69 12.54
CA GLY A 271 19.69 -18.24 12.04
C GLY A 271 20.95 -17.48 12.46
N GLY A 272 20.85 -16.59 13.45
CA GLY A 272 21.99 -15.86 14.00
C GLY A 272 22.96 -16.74 14.80
N ASP A 273 22.50 -17.90 15.28
CA ASP A 273 23.32 -18.92 15.94
C ASP A 273 23.51 -20.14 15.04
N SER A 274 24.77 -20.40 14.66
CA SER A 274 25.21 -21.55 13.86
C SER A 274 26.12 -22.51 14.66
N SER A 275 26.25 -22.31 15.98
CA SER A 275 27.17 -23.07 16.84
C SER A 275 27.00 -24.59 16.73
N ALA A 276 25.76 -25.07 16.57
CA ALA A 276 25.43 -26.49 16.40
C ALA A 276 26.02 -27.12 15.12
N VAL A 277 26.27 -26.32 14.08
CA VAL A 277 26.78 -26.79 12.78
C VAL A 277 28.14 -26.18 12.41
N GLN A 278 28.77 -25.43 13.32
CA GLN A 278 29.98 -24.65 13.06
C GLN A 278 31.13 -25.50 12.48
N GLU A 279 31.29 -26.75 12.92
CA GLU A 279 32.34 -27.64 12.40
C GLU A 279 32.11 -28.04 10.94
N GLN A 280 30.86 -28.03 10.48
CA GLN A 280 30.46 -28.38 9.11
C GLN A 280 30.54 -27.18 8.15
N LEU A 281 30.50 -25.95 8.67
CA LEU A 281 30.55 -24.71 7.89
C LEU A 281 31.99 -24.37 7.45
N ARG A 282 32.59 -25.28 6.66
CA ARG A 282 33.92 -25.12 6.04
C ARG A 282 33.84 -25.40 4.54
N GLY A 283 34.58 -24.61 3.77
CA GLY A 283 34.57 -24.68 2.30
C GLY A 283 33.23 -24.26 1.71
N VAL A 284 32.49 -23.38 2.38
CA VAL A 284 31.20 -22.84 1.93
C VAL A 284 31.44 -21.88 0.76
N GLN A 285 30.69 -22.08 -0.32
CA GLN A 285 30.78 -21.27 -1.54
C GLN A 285 29.60 -20.30 -1.69
N GLN A 286 28.41 -20.72 -1.25
CA GLN A 286 27.20 -19.93 -1.36
C GLN A 286 26.30 -20.17 -0.14
N ILE A 287 25.64 -19.12 0.32
CA ILE A 287 24.58 -19.20 1.33
C ILE A 287 23.29 -18.67 0.69
N GLN A 288 22.17 -19.32 0.99
CA GLN A 288 20.82 -18.84 0.70
C GLN A 288 20.03 -18.75 1.99
N ALA A 289 19.19 -17.72 2.11
CA ALA A 289 18.41 -17.45 3.30
C ALA A 289 16.91 -17.54 3.00
N SER A 290 16.17 -18.21 3.87
CA SER A 290 14.72 -17.98 4.00
C SER A 290 14.48 -16.85 5.00
N VAL A 291 13.23 -16.61 5.41
CA VAL A 291 12.97 -15.56 6.41
C VAL A 291 13.71 -15.81 7.73
N GLY A 292 13.86 -17.07 8.16
CA GLY A 292 14.40 -17.43 9.48
C GLY A 292 15.40 -18.58 9.51
N ALA A 293 15.92 -19.00 8.36
CA ALA A 293 16.93 -20.03 8.28
C ALA A 293 17.92 -19.78 7.13
N PHE A 294 19.03 -20.50 7.15
CA PHE A 294 20.05 -20.46 6.11
C PHE A 294 20.37 -21.87 5.61
N ALA A 295 20.75 -21.95 4.35
CA ALA A 295 21.28 -23.15 3.70
C ALA A 295 22.58 -22.80 2.96
N ALA A 296 23.67 -23.49 3.29
CA ALA A 296 24.99 -23.29 2.73
C ALA A 296 25.39 -24.44 1.80
N ILE A 297 25.83 -24.11 0.58
CA ILE A 297 26.43 -25.06 -0.37
C ILE A 297 27.93 -25.08 -0.12
N ARG A 298 28.47 -26.27 0.17
CA ARG A 298 29.90 -26.52 0.34
C ARG A 298 30.56 -26.85 -1.00
N SER A 299 31.88 -26.71 -1.06
CA SER A 299 32.69 -26.96 -2.26
C SER A 299 32.63 -28.40 -2.77
N ASP A 300 32.18 -29.34 -1.94
CA ASP A 300 31.94 -30.74 -2.30
C ASP A 300 30.50 -30.98 -2.80
N GLY A 301 29.69 -29.93 -2.96
CA GLY A 301 28.29 -29.99 -3.40
C GLY A 301 27.31 -30.44 -2.31
N SER A 302 27.76 -30.65 -1.06
CA SER A 302 26.87 -30.93 0.07
C SER A 302 26.22 -29.67 0.63
N VAL A 303 25.07 -29.82 1.30
CA VAL A 303 24.34 -28.71 1.92
C VAL A 303 24.32 -28.83 3.44
N VAL A 304 24.56 -27.73 4.13
CA VAL A 304 24.42 -27.59 5.59
C VAL A 304 23.36 -26.52 5.87
N THR A 305 22.40 -26.82 6.74
CA THR A 305 21.32 -25.89 7.11
C THR A 305 21.34 -25.55 8.60
N TRP A 306 20.85 -24.37 8.96
CA TRP A 306 20.67 -23.95 10.34
C TRP A 306 19.63 -22.84 10.47
N GLY A 307 19.24 -22.53 11.71
CA GLY A 307 18.15 -21.61 12.04
C GLY A 307 16.88 -22.35 12.44
N SER A 308 15.73 -21.68 12.38
CA SER A 308 14.48 -22.30 12.84
C SER A 308 14.03 -23.42 11.90
N ALA A 309 13.69 -24.59 12.47
CA ALA A 309 13.15 -25.73 11.73
C ALA A 309 11.89 -25.36 10.90
N ASN A 310 10.98 -24.56 11.48
CA ASN A 310 9.77 -24.05 10.80
C ASN A 310 10.06 -23.14 9.59
N TYR A 311 11.31 -22.75 9.37
CA TYR A 311 11.75 -21.92 8.25
C TYR A 311 12.70 -22.68 7.30
N GLY A 312 12.85 -24.00 7.48
CA GLY A 312 13.74 -24.85 6.68
C GLY A 312 15.17 -24.97 7.23
N GLY A 313 15.38 -24.60 8.51
CA GLY A 313 16.67 -24.74 9.19
C GLY A 313 17.05 -26.18 9.59
N ASP A 314 16.12 -27.13 9.42
CA ASP A 314 16.38 -28.56 9.60
C ASP A 314 16.18 -29.30 8.28
N SER A 315 17.28 -29.82 7.71
CA SER A 315 17.30 -30.65 6.50
C SER A 315 17.57 -32.13 6.79
N SER A 316 17.55 -32.56 8.05
CA SER A 316 17.94 -33.92 8.46
C SER A 316 17.19 -35.03 7.70
N ALA A 317 15.89 -34.83 7.44
CA ALA A 317 15.04 -35.78 6.73
C ALA A 317 15.46 -36.01 5.26
N VAL A 318 16.17 -35.07 4.65
CA VAL A 318 16.61 -35.13 3.24
C VAL A 318 18.13 -35.06 3.08
N GLN A 319 18.88 -35.10 4.19
CA GLN A 319 20.32 -34.84 4.20
C GLN A 319 21.12 -35.78 3.28
N GLU A 320 20.68 -37.04 3.15
CA GLU A 320 21.34 -38.01 2.24
C GLU A 320 21.17 -37.65 0.76
N GLN A 321 20.12 -36.91 0.41
CA GLN A 321 19.81 -36.48 -0.96
C GLN A 321 20.49 -35.15 -1.34
N LEU A 322 20.92 -34.35 -0.35
CA LEU A 322 21.56 -33.06 -0.53
C LEU A 322 23.05 -33.19 -0.89
N ARG A 323 23.32 -33.85 -2.02
CA ARG A 323 24.65 -34.05 -2.63
C ARG A 323 24.64 -33.58 -4.07
N ASP A 324 25.79 -33.09 -4.53
CA ASP A 324 25.97 -32.53 -5.86
C ASP A 324 25.01 -31.36 -6.16
N VAL A 325 24.68 -30.58 -5.13
CA VAL A 325 23.79 -29.40 -5.24
C VAL A 325 24.53 -28.25 -5.91
N GLN A 326 23.91 -27.65 -6.93
CA GLN A 326 24.45 -26.52 -7.68
C GLN A 326 23.80 -25.20 -7.31
N GLN A 327 22.50 -25.21 -7.00
CA GLN A 327 21.75 -24.01 -6.68
C GLN A 327 20.69 -24.32 -5.61
N ILE A 328 20.46 -23.38 -4.71
CA ILE A 328 19.35 -23.39 -3.77
C ILE A 328 18.49 -22.15 -4.03
N GLN A 329 17.17 -22.31 -3.91
CA GLN A 329 16.21 -21.22 -3.89
C GLN A 329 15.36 -21.34 -2.62
N ALA A 330 14.97 -20.21 -2.04
CA ALA A 330 14.20 -20.16 -0.81
C ALA A 330 12.85 -19.48 -1.04
N SER A 331 11.79 -20.05 -0.48
CA SER A 331 10.54 -19.35 -0.21
C SER A 331 10.61 -18.72 1.18
N ASN A 332 9.49 -18.25 1.74
CA ASN A 332 9.50 -17.66 3.07
C ASN A 332 9.94 -18.66 4.16
N ARG A 333 9.57 -19.94 4.02
CA ARG A 333 9.77 -20.98 5.05
C ARG A 333 10.29 -22.33 4.53
N ALA A 334 10.62 -22.42 3.25
CA ALA A 334 11.10 -23.65 2.63
C ALA A 334 12.25 -23.39 1.65
N PHE A 335 12.94 -24.46 1.27
CA PHE A 335 14.03 -24.44 0.31
C PHE A 335 13.82 -25.50 -0.77
N ALA A 336 14.33 -25.21 -1.97
CA ALA A 336 14.44 -26.13 -3.08
C ALA A 336 15.87 -26.11 -3.64
N ALA A 337 16.50 -27.28 -3.71
CA ALA A 337 17.85 -27.46 -4.23
C ALA A 337 17.81 -28.15 -5.60
N ILE A 338 18.54 -27.60 -6.57
CA ILE A 338 18.80 -28.20 -7.88
C ILE A 338 20.13 -28.96 -7.80
N ARG A 339 20.09 -30.26 -8.11
CA ARG A 339 21.26 -31.12 -8.18
C ARG A 339 21.89 -31.10 -9.58
N SER A 340 23.14 -31.51 -9.70
CA SER A 340 23.87 -31.53 -10.97
C SER A 340 23.28 -32.44 -12.04
N ASP A 341 22.43 -33.39 -11.65
CA ASP A 341 21.65 -34.25 -12.56
C ASP A 341 20.31 -33.63 -12.99
N GLY A 342 20.03 -32.39 -12.59
CA GLY A 342 18.80 -31.67 -12.88
C GLY A 342 17.60 -32.11 -12.02
N SER A 343 17.79 -32.97 -11.02
CA SER A 343 16.74 -33.32 -10.05
C SER A 343 16.60 -32.27 -8.95
N VAL A 344 15.43 -32.23 -8.30
CA VAL A 344 15.10 -31.27 -7.24
C VAL A 344 14.81 -31.97 -5.92
N VAL A 345 15.38 -31.43 -4.84
CA VAL A 345 15.13 -31.84 -3.45
C VAL A 345 14.59 -30.63 -2.69
N THR A 346 13.46 -30.79 -1.99
CA THR A 346 12.85 -29.72 -1.18
C THR A 346 12.80 -30.09 0.30
N TRP A 347 12.81 -29.08 1.17
CA TRP A 347 12.60 -29.25 2.61
C TRP A 347 12.08 -27.95 3.25
N GLY A 348 11.66 -28.04 4.51
CA GLY A 348 11.02 -26.97 5.26
C GLY A 348 9.51 -27.14 5.32
N ASP A 349 8.78 -26.04 5.54
CA ASP A 349 7.32 -26.09 5.72
C ASP A 349 6.62 -26.51 4.41
N ALA A 350 5.82 -27.59 4.48
CA ALA A 350 5.13 -28.16 3.33
C ALA A 350 4.16 -27.15 2.68
N SER A 351 3.48 -26.33 3.48
CA SER A 351 2.56 -25.29 2.98
C SER A 351 3.27 -24.14 2.27
N PHE A 352 4.60 -24.06 2.37
CA PHE A 352 5.45 -23.07 1.70
C PHE A 352 6.29 -23.68 0.57
N GLY A 353 5.94 -24.88 0.12
CA GLY A 353 6.63 -25.60 -0.95
C GLY A 353 7.77 -26.50 -0.51
N GLY A 354 7.87 -26.81 0.78
CA GLY A 354 8.85 -27.75 1.34
C GLY A 354 8.61 -29.21 0.95
N ASP A 355 7.41 -29.56 0.47
CA ASP A 355 7.07 -30.87 -0.08
C ASP A 355 6.72 -30.78 -1.57
N ASN A 356 7.47 -31.50 -2.41
CA ASN A 356 7.28 -31.59 -3.85
C ASN A 356 6.93 -33.01 -4.34
N ARG A 357 6.63 -33.97 -3.44
CA ARG A 357 6.38 -35.39 -3.78
C ARG A 357 5.34 -35.58 -4.87
N ALA A 358 4.29 -34.75 -4.89
CA ALA A 358 3.22 -34.81 -5.89
C ALA A 358 3.69 -34.52 -7.33
N VAL A 359 4.82 -33.82 -7.49
CA VAL A 359 5.38 -33.43 -8.79
C VAL A 359 6.81 -33.93 -9.00
N GLN A 360 7.37 -34.72 -8.07
CA GLN A 360 8.76 -35.20 -8.11
C GLN A 360 9.11 -35.87 -9.45
N ASP A 361 8.19 -36.69 -9.99
CA ASP A 361 8.41 -37.40 -11.26
C ASP A 361 8.51 -36.47 -12.48
N GLN A 362 7.99 -35.25 -12.37
CA GLN A 362 8.01 -34.22 -13.42
C GLN A 362 9.24 -33.32 -13.34
N LEU A 363 9.89 -33.21 -12.17
CA LEU A 363 11.06 -32.35 -11.93
C LEU A 363 12.36 -33.01 -12.40
N ARG A 364 12.51 -33.14 -13.73
CA ARG A 364 13.69 -33.70 -14.40
C ARG A 364 14.30 -32.66 -15.31
N ASP A 365 15.62 -32.58 -15.34
CA ASP A 365 16.36 -31.59 -16.15
C ASP A 365 15.93 -30.14 -15.81
N VAL A 366 15.79 -29.85 -14.51
CA VAL A 366 15.42 -28.52 -14.01
C VAL A 366 16.60 -27.56 -14.19
N GLN A 367 16.35 -26.45 -14.87
CA GLN A 367 17.36 -25.43 -15.20
C GLN A 367 17.30 -24.21 -14.26
N GLN A 368 16.09 -23.83 -13.84
CA GLN A 368 15.88 -22.69 -12.95
C GLN A 368 14.68 -22.94 -12.04
N ILE A 369 14.78 -22.50 -10.79
CA ILE A 369 13.65 -22.41 -9.85
C ILE A 369 13.44 -20.94 -9.49
N GLN A 370 12.19 -20.53 -9.36
CA GLN A 370 11.77 -19.25 -8.79
C GLN A 370 10.77 -19.50 -7.67
N ALA A 371 10.80 -18.68 -6.62
CA ALA A 371 9.94 -18.82 -5.45
C ALA A 371 9.02 -17.59 -5.30
N SER A 372 7.76 -17.82 -4.96
CA SER A 372 6.87 -16.82 -4.36
C SER A 372 6.95 -16.93 -2.83
N LEU A 373 6.05 -16.27 -2.09
CA LEU A 373 6.03 -16.38 -0.63
C LEU A 373 5.85 -17.83 -0.15
N ARG A 374 5.00 -18.61 -0.83
CA ARG A 374 4.60 -19.98 -0.39
C ARG A 374 4.67 -21.06 -1.48
N ALA A 375 5.17 -20.74 -2.67
CA ALA A 375 5.22 -21.69 -3.78
C ALA A 375 6.51 -21.57 -4.59
N PHE A 376 6.76 -22.58 -5.42
CA PHE A 376 7.89 -22.61 -6.34
C PHE A 376 7.40 -22.91 -7.77
N ALA A 377 8.15 -22.40 -8.74
CA ALA A 377 8.01 -22.70 -10.15
C ALA A 377 9.38 -23.05 -10.75
N ALA A 378 9.46 -24.20 -11.41
CA ALA A 378 10.67 -24.70 -12.06
C ALA A 378 10.52 -24.65 -13.58
N ILE A 379 11.56 -24.20 -14.28
CA ILE A 379 11.71 -24.30 -15.74
C ILE A 379 12.56 -25.54 -16.04
N LEU A 380 12.03 -26.45 -16.87
CA LEU A 380 12.73 -27.64 -17.33
C LEU A 380 13.54 -27.37 -18.60
N GLY A 381 14.49 -28.23 -18.96
CA GLY A 381 15.35 -28.08 -20.14
C GLY A 381 14.60 -28.07 -21.48
N ASP A 382 13.37 -28.58 -21.52
CA ASP A 382 12.47 -28.49 -22.68
C ASP A 382 11.64 -27.18 -22.73
N GLY A 383 11.85 -26.29 -21.75
CA GLY A 383 11.14 -25.02 -21.60
C GLY A 383 9.73 -25.15 -21.02
N SER A 384 9.33 -26.31 -20.51
CA SER A 384 8.08 -26.46 -19.76
C SER A 384 8.22 -26.02 -18.30
N VAL A 385 7.09 -25.73 -17.65
CA VAL A 385 7.03 -25.21 -16.28
C VAL A 385 6.26 -26.14 -15.36
N VAL A 386 6.87 -26.50 -14.24
CA VAL A 386 6.26 -27.30 -13.16
C VAL A 386 6.22 -26.47 -11.88
N THR A 387 5.07 -26.44 -11.21
CA THR A 387 4.87 -25.67 -9.97
C THR A 387 4.45 -26.58 -8.81
N TRP A 388 4.75 -26.15 -7.59
CA TRP A 388 4.29 -26.80 -6.35
C TRP A 388 4.26 -25.82 -5.18
N GLY A 389 3.65 -26.24 -4.06
CA GLY A 389 3.38 -25.41 -2.89
C GLY A 389 1.93 -24.95 -2.85
N ASP A 390 1.66 -23.85 -2.15
CA ASP A 390 0.30 -23.32 -1.97
C ASP A 390 -0.29 -22.85 -3.32
N ALA A 391 -1.45 -23.41 -3.67
CA ALA A 391 -2.11 -23.14 -4.95
C ALA A 391 -2.47 -21.65 -5.12
N THR A 392 -2.90 -20.97 -4.04
CA THR A 392 -3.28 -19.55 -4.08
C THR A 392 -2.07 -18.65 -4.31
N PHE A 393 -0.86 -19.11 -3.96
CA PHE A 393 0.41 -18.40 -4.16
C PHE A 393 1.14 -18.80 -5.47
N GLY A 394 0.42 -19.46 -6.39
CA GLY A 394 0.93 -19.87 -7.70
C GLY A 394 1.54 -21.27 -7.75
N GLY A 395 1.31 -22.10 -6.72
CA GLY A 395 1.73 -23.50 -6.66
C GLY A 395 0.99 -24.41 -7.64
N ASP A 396 -0.16 -23.98 -8.19
CA ASP A 396 -0.89 -24.70 -9.25
C ASP A 396 -0.91 -23.88 -10.55
N ASN A 397 -0.35 -24.45 -11.62
CA ASN A 397 -0.35 -23.87 -12.96
C ASN A 397 -1.18 -24.67 -13.99
N ARG A 398 -1.96 -25.69 -13.58
CA ARG A 398 -2.69 -26.60 -14.50
C ARG A 398 -3.55 -25.88 -15.53
N ALA A 399 -4.18 -24.77 -15.14
CA ALA A 399 -5.02 -23.95 -16.02
C ALA A 399 -4.24 -23.33 -17.20
N VAL A 400 -2.96 -23.00 -17.00
CA VAL A 400 -2.11 -22.32 -17.99
C VAL A 400 -0.98 -23.21 -18.52
N GLN A 401 -0.84 -24.44 -18.02
CA GLN A 401 0.27 -25.35 -18.33
C GLN A 401 0.51 -25.54 -19.84
N LYS A 402 -0.55 -25.59 -20.65
CA LYS A 402 -0.44 -25.73 -22.11
C LYS A 402 0.17 -24.50 -22.80
N GLN A 403 0.03 -23.33 -22.18
CA GLN A 403 0.53 -22.04 -22.68
C GLN A 403 2.00 -21.81 -22.27
N LEU A 404 2.48 -22.45 -21.20
CA LEU A 404 3.84 -22.32 -20.67
C LEU A 404 4.90 -23.14 -21.42
N ARG A 405 4.73 -23.33 -22.74
CA ARG A 405 5.72 -24.04 -23.56
C ARG A 405 6.78 -23.06 -24.06
N GLY A 406 8.05 -23.36 -23.83
CA GLY A 406 9.15 -22.48 -24.21
C GLY A 406 9.32 -21.30 -23.27
N ALA A 407 9.02 -21.47 -21.99
CA ALA A 407 9.32 -20.48 -20.96
C ALA A 407 10.84 -20.36 -20.78
N ASN A 408 11.36 -19.14 -20.90
CA ASN A 408 12.79 -18.86 -20.75
C ASN A 408 13.13 -18.18 -19.42
N GLN A 409 12.17 -17.47 -18.84
CA GLN A 409 12.34 -16.75 -17.57
C GLN A 409 11.02 -16.72 -16.81
N ILE A 410 11.08 -16.89 -15.49
CA ILE A 410 9.96 -16.68 -14.59
C ILE A 410 10.32 -15.54 -13.64
N GLN A 411 9.34 -14.71 -13.30
CA GLN A 411 9.40 -13.72 -12.22
C GLN A 411 8.25 -13.98 -11.25
N SER A 412 8.48 -13.71 -9.97
CA SER A 412 7.50 -13.90 -8.91
C SER A 412 7.16 -12.60 -8.20
N SER A 413 5.88 -12.40 -7.91
CA SER A 413 5.41 -11.44 -6.90
C SER A 413 5.21 -12.18 -5.58
N ARG A 414 4.54 -11.55 -4.60
CA ARG A 414 4.24 -12.20 -3.31
C ARG A 414 3.48 -13.52 -3.49
N ALA A 415 2.51 -13.57 -4.39
CA ALA A 415 1.58 -14.70 -4.53
C ALA A 415 1.25 -15.08 -5.99
N ALA A 416 2.02 -14.59 -6.96
CA ALA A 416 1.81 -14.91 -8.37
C ALA A 416 3.14 -15.05 -9.12
N PHE A 417 3.07 -15.63 -10.31
CA PHE A 417 4.18 -15.79 -11.23
C PHE A 417 3.83 -15.24 -12.62
N ALA A 418 4.86 -14.75 -13.31
CA ALA A 418 4.80 -14.35 -14.70
C ALA A 418 5.98 -14.98 -15.47
N ALA A 419 5.69 -15.76 -16.51
CA ALA A 419 6.68 -16.38 -17.37
C ALA A 419 6.82 -15.60 -18.69
N ILE A 420 8.05 -15.33 -19.11
CA ILE A 420 8.38 -14.81 -20.44
C ILE A 420 8.70 -16.01 -21.33
N LEU A 421 7.95 -16.16 -22.42
CA LEU A 421 8.15 -17.22 -23.40
C LEU A 421 9.21 -16.82 -24.44
N SER A 422 9.72 -17.80 -25.18
CA SER A 422 10.76 -17.59 -26.21
C SER A 422 10.35 -16.65 -27.35
N ASP A 423 9.04 -16.51 -27.59
CA ASP A 423 8.47 -15.57 -28.57
C ASP A 423 8.28 -14.14 -28.00
N GLY A 424 8.61 -13.93 -26.73
CA GLY A 424 8.45 -12.66 -26.01
C GLY A 424 7.02 -12.39 -25.52
N SER A 425 6.11 -13.37 -25.58
CA SER A 425 4.81 -13.29 -24.91
C SER A 425 4.93 -13.61 -23.41
N VAL A 426 3.91 -13.22 -22.64
CA VAL A 426 3.87 -13.44 -21.18
C VAL A 426 2.65 -14.25 -20.79
N VAL A 427 2.85 -15.21 -19.88
CA VAL A 427 1.78 -16.01 -19.27
C VAL A 427 1.88 -15.87 -17.75
N THR A 428 0.76 -15.56 -17.08
CA THR A 428 0.70 -15.36 -15.63
C THR A 428 -0.23 -16.35 -14.95
N TRP A 429 0.02 -16.64 -13.67
CA TRP A 429 -0.86 -17.45 -12.82
C TRP A 429 -0.61 -17.16 -11.33
N GLY A 430 -1.50 -17.65 -10.46
CA GLY A 430 -1.51 -17.37 -9.02
C GLY A 430 -2.58 -16.35 -8.63
N HIS A 431 -2.42 -15.69 -7.48
CA HIS A 431 -3.43 -14.76 -6.96
C HIS A 431 -3.65 -13.55 -7.90
N ALA A 432 -4.91 -13.27 -8.24
CA ALA A 432 -5.28 -12.20 -9.17
C ALA A 432 -4.75 -10.83 -8.71
N ASP A 433 -4.99 -10.44 -7.46
CA ASP A 433 -4.53 -9.17 -6.89
C ASP A 433 -3.01 -9.06 -6.72
N CYS A 434 -2.26 -10.14 -6.96
CA CYS A 434 -0.79 -10.12 -6.98
C CYS A 434 -0.23 -10.15 -8.41
N GLY A 435 -1.07 -9.96 -9.43
CA GLY A 435 -0.69 -9.99 -10.84
C GLY A 435 -0.79 -11.36 -11.50
N GLY A 436 -1.48 -12.32 -10.87
CA GLY A 436 -1.76 -13.63 -11.46
C GLY A 436 -2.71 -13.59 -12.66
N ASP A 437 -3.48 -12.51 -12.80
CA ASP A 437 -4.38 -12.26 -13.95
C ASP A 437 -3.89 -11.09 -14.81
N SER A 438 -3.41 -11.39 -16.01
CA SER A 438 -2.98 -10.40 -17.01
C SER A 438 -3.98 -10.18 -18.15
N ARG A 439 -5.20 -10.76 -18.10
CA ARG A 439 -6.14 -10.78 -19.24
C ARG A 439 -6.44 -9.39 -19.82
N VAL A 440 -6.50 -8.38 -18.95
CA VAL A 440 -6.80 -6.98 -19.34
C VAL A 440 -5.69 -6.36 -20.21
N VAL A 441 -4.43 -6.78 -20.01
CA VAL A 441 -3.26 -6.22 -20.70
C VAL A 441 -2.61 -7.21 -21.66
N GLN A 442 -3.19 -8.40 -21.84
CA GLN A 442 -2.57 -9.51 -22.58
C GLN A 442 -2.20 -9.14 -24.02
N ASP A 443 -3.01 -8.31 -24.69
CA ASP A 443 -2.75 -7.86 -26.06
C ASP A 443 -1.51 -6.96 -26.18
N GLN A 444 -1.11 -6.33 -25.07
CA GLN A 444 0.05 -5.43 -24.97
C GLN A 444 1.34 -6.18 -24.57
N LEU A 445 1.23 -7.37 -23.97
CA LEU A 445 2.37 -8.17 -23.48
C LEU A 445 3.02 -9.00 -24.61
N LYS A 446 3.51 -8.30 -25.64
CA LYS A 446 4.17 -8.90 -26.83
C LYS A 446 5.57 -8.33 -27.02
N ASN A 447 6.57 -9.17 -27.25
CA ASN A 447 7.97 -8.75 -27.30
C ASN A 447 8.48 -8.19 -25.97
N VAL A 448 8.07 -8.79 -24.85
CA VAL A 448 8.59 -8.48 -23.52
C VAL A 448 10.04 -8.94 -23.41
N GLN A 449 10.91 -8.06 -22.93
CA GLN A 449 12.32 -8.35 -22.67
C GLN A 449 12.58 -8.70 -21.20
N GLN A 450 11.90 -8.02 -20.28
CA GLN A 450 12.10 -8.17 -18.84
C GLN A 450 10.78 -7.91 -18.11
N ILE A 451 10.59 -8.60 -16.99
CA ILE A 451 9.52 -8.30 -16.03
C ILE A 451 10.16 -7.93 -14.70
N GLN A 452 9.64 -6.90 -14.04
CA GLN A 452 9.95 -6.55 -12.67
C GLN A 452 8.71 -6.77 -11.81
N ALA A 453 8.89 -7.46 -10.68
CA ALA A 453 7.82 -7.71 -9.73
C ALA A 453 7.89 -6.77 -8.52
N SER A 454 6.71 -6.42 -8.02
CA SER A 454 6.47 -5.84 -6.70
C SER A 454 5.70 -6.85 -5.83
N GLY A 455 5.24 -6.45 -4.64
CA GLY A 455 4.45 -7.35 -3.81
C GLY A 455 3.08 -7.69 -4.37
N GLY A 456 2.39 -6.73 -5.02
CA GLY A 456 1.04 -6.90 -5.55
C GLY A 456 0.91 -6.79 -7.08
N ALA A 457 1.99 -6.50 -7.81
CA ALA A 457 1.91 -6.19 -9.23
C ALA A 457 3.19 -6.52 -10.00
N PHE A 458 3.08 -6.63 -11.32
CA PHE A 458 4.19 -6.77 -12.25
C PHE A 458 4.26 -5.58 -13.21
N ALA A 459 5.47 -5.32 -13.71
CA ALA A 459 5.75 -4.35 -14.76
C ALA A 459 6.66 -4.99 -15.82
N ALA A 460 6.18 -5.11 -17.05
CA ALA A 460 6.92 -5.64 -18.19
C ALA A 460 7.55 -4.52 -19.01
N ILE A 461 8.82 -4.68 -19.38
CA ILE A 461 9.55 -3.82 -20.31
C ILE A 461 9.52 -4.49 -21.69
N LEU A 462 8.98 -3.79 -22.67
CA LEU A 462 8.87 -4.24 -24.05
C LEU A 462 10.15 -3.89 -24.84
N ARG A 463 10.39 -4.55 -25.97
CA ARG A 463 11.57 -4.31 -26.84
C ARG A 463 11.73 -2.86 -27.32
N ASP A 464 10.64 -2.11 -27.39
CA ASP A 464 10.64 -0.70 -27.77
C ASP A 464 10.91 0.26 -26.60
N GLY A 465 11.06 -0.27 -25.38
CA GLY A 465 11.29 0.47 -24.14
C GLY A 465 10.01 0.92 -23.43
N SER A 466 8.82 0.60 -23.96
CA SER A 466 7.55 0.87 -23.26
C SER A 466 7.35 -0.07 -22.07
N VAL A 467 6.57 0.38 -21.09
CA VAL A 467 6.30 -0.36 -19.85
C VAL A 467 4.80 -0.62 -19.71
N VAL A 468 4.44 -1.87 -19.46
CA VAL A 468 3.06 -2.31 -19.22
C VAL A 468 2.98 -2.90 -17.81
N THR A 469 2.03 -2.46 -17.00
CA THR A 469 1.86 -2.98 -15.62
C THR A 469 0.49 -3.58 -15.38
N TRP A 470 0.41 -4.59 -14.52
CA TRP A 470 -0.83 -5.23 -14.09
C TRP A 470 -0.71 -5.80 -12.67
N GLY A 471 -1.84 -6.10 -12.03
CA GLY A 471 -1.94 -6.55 -10.65
C GLY A 471 -2.88 -5.66 -9.84
N HIS A 472 -2.60 -5.48 -8.55
CA HIS A 472 -3.43 -4.66 -7.65
C HIS A 472 -3.73 -3.27 -8.22
N ALA A 473 -4.98 -2.83 -8.13
CA ALA A 473 -5.48 -1.58 -8.72
C ALA A 473 -4.64 -0.34 -8.33
N ASP A 474 -4.29 -0.22 -7.05
CA ASP A 474 -3.43 0.86 -6.53
C ASP A 474 -2.03 0.92 -7.16
N CYS A 475 -1.52 -0.19 -7.67
CA CYS A 475 -0.18 -0.28 -8.28
C CYS A 475 -0.22 -0.18 -9.80
N SER A 476 -1.36 -0.46 -10.44
CA SER A 476 -1.52 -0.47 -11.90
C SER A 476 -2.19 0.78 -12.48
N ALA A 477 -2.73 1.67 -11.63
CA ALA A 477 -3.66 2.73 -12.01
C ALA A 477 -3.15 3.73 -13.08
N ASP A 478 -1.84 3.82 -13.35
CA ASP A 478 -1.29 4.90 -14.21
C ASP A 478 -0.24 4.46 -15.25
N SER A 479 -0.22 3.17 -15.65
CA SER A 479 0.75 2.72 -16.69
C SER A 479 0.56 3.34 -18.07
N ARG A 480 -0.59 3.99 -18.33
CA ARG A 480 -0.85 4.71 -19.59
C ARG A 480 0.11 5.88 -19.82
N ALA A 481 0.67 6.48 -18.76
CA ALA A 481 1.63 7.57 -18.87
C ALA A 481 2.99 7.17 -19.51
N VAL A 482 3.30 5.87 -19.59
CA VAL A 482 4.58 5.35 -20.13
C VAL A 482 4.44 4.77 -21.55
N GLN A 483 3.24 4.81 -22.14
CA GLN A 483 3.02 4.35 -23.52
C GLN A 483 3.52 5.40 -24.53
N VAL A 484 4.76 5.22 -25.01
CA VAL A 484 5.48 6.17 -25.87
C VAL A 484 4.92 6.29 -27.29
N GLN A 485 4.00 5.42 -27.73
CA GLN A 485 3.52 5.42 -29.12
C GLN A 485 2.30 6.31 -29.38
N ASP A 486 1.42 6.53 -28.41
CA ASP A 486 0.19 7.30 -28.67
C ASP A 486 0.47 8.81 -28.74
N GLN A 487 1.46 9.33 -27.99
CA GLN A 487 1.83 10.75 -28.08
C GLN A 487 2.59 11.12 -29.37
N LEU A 488 3.19 10.17 -30.07
CA LEU A 488 3.87 10.42 -31.35
C LEU A 488 2.95 10.22 -32.56
N ARG A 489 1.92 9.35 -32.47
CA ARG A 489 0.89 9.25 -33.51
C ARG A 489 0.10 10.54 -33.64
N ASP A 490 -0.23 11.18 -32.51
CA ASP A 490 -0.95 12.46 -32.53
C ASP A 490 -0.10 13.58 -33.17
N VAL A 491 1.22 13.57 -32.97
CA VAL A 491 2.13 14.56 -33.59
C VAL A 491 2.33 14.33 -35.09
N GLN A 492 2.38 13.08 -35.56
CA GLN A 492 2.41 12.77 -37.01
C GLN A 492 1.06 13.05 -37.69
N GLN A 493 -0.06 12.83 -37.00
CA GLN A 493 -1.38 13.23 -37.51
C GLN A 493 -1.56 14.75 -37.57
N ILE A 494 -0.92 15.52 -36.67
CA ILE A 494 -0.96 16.99 -36.69
C ILE A 494 -0.12 17.57 -37.85
N GLN A 495 0.99 16.93 -38.24
CA GLN A 495 1.82 17.42 -39.36
C GLN A 495 1.22 17.16 -40.75
N ASP A 496 0.37 16.14 -40.92
CA ASP A 496 -0.32 15.85 -42.20
C ASP A 496 -1.70 16.52 -42.35
N GLN A 497 -2.15 17.30 -41.35
CA GLN A 497 -3.46 17.99 -41.38
C GLN A 497 -3.38 19.50 -41.63
N VAL A 498 -2.18 20.07 -41.83
CA VAL A 498 -2.03 21.49 -42.23
C VAL A 498 -1.86 21.58 -43.75
N ALA A 499 -2.95 21.30 -44.48
CA ALA A 499 -3.03 21.60 -45.91
C ALA A 499 -3.52 23.04 -46.12
N VAL A 500 -2.61 23.96 -46.45
CA VAL A 500 -2.98 25.31 -46.91
C VAL A 500 -3.47 25.21 -48.36
N ALA A 501 -4.78 25.05 -48.54
CA ALA A 501 -5.41 25.06 -49.86
C ALA A 501 -5.83 26.48 -50.26
N VAL A 502 -5.11 27.08 -51.20
CA VAL A 502 -5.53 28.35 -51.85
C VAL A 502 -6.44 28.00 -53.02
N ALA A 503 -7.76 28.17 -52.85
CA ALA A 503 -8.74 27.97 -53.91
C ALA A 503 -9.27 29.33 -54.41
N VAL A 504 -9.04 29.63 -55.69
CA VAL A 504 -9.66 30.76 -56.40
C VAL A 504 -10.85 30.21 -57.17
N ALA A 505 -12.07 30.54 -56.75
CA ALA A 505 -13.29 30.11 -57.42
C ALA A 505 -14.06 31.32 -57.97
N VAL A 506 -14.34 31.29 -59.27
CA VAL A 506 -15.23 32.23 -59.98
C VAL A 506 -16.55 31.50 -60.20
N ALA A 507 -17.62 31.92 -59.52
CA ALA A 507 -18.93 31.32 -59.67
C ALA A 507 -19.93 32.33 -60.24
N VAL A 508 -20.56 31.95 -61.36
CA VAL A 508 -21.71 32.64 -61.96
C VAL A 508 -22.94 31.78 -61.71
N ALA A 509 -23.86 32.24 -60.86
CA ALA A 509 -25.09 31.51 -60.56
C ALA A 509 -26.31 32.29 -61.07
N VAL A 510 -27.09 31.64 -61.93
CA VAL A 510 -28.43 32.08 -62.34
C VAL A 510 -29.41 31.09 -61.73
N ALA A 511 -30.19 31.54 -60.73
CA ALA A 511 -31.20 30.72 -60.08
C ALA A 511 -32.59 31.31 -60.35
N VAL A 512 -33.45 30.52 -60.99
CA VAL A 512 -34.90 30.77 -61.12
C VAL A 512 -35.60 29.63 -60.40
N ALA A 513 -36.15 29.90 -59.23
CA ALA A 513 -36.89 28.92 -58.44
C ALA A 513 -38.28 29.48 -58.10
N VAL A 514 -39.32 28.79 -58.56
CA VAL A 514 -40.71 29.03 -58.22
C VAL A 514 -41.12 27.93 -57.25
N ALA A 515 -41.38 28.26 -56.00
CA ALA A 515 -41.84 27.31 -54.98
C ALA A 515 -43.12 27.84 -54.34
N VAL A 516 -44.19 27.02 -54.42
CA VAL A 516 -45.45 27.22 -53.71
C VAL A 516 -45.57 26.08 -52.71
N ALA A 517 -45.50 26.39 -51.41
CA ALA A 517 -45.72 25.41 -50.35
C ALA A 517 -46.51 26.07 -49.21
N VAL A 518 -47.59 25.40 -48.80
CA VAL A 518 -48.48 25.82 -47.70
C VAL A 518 -48.18 24.92 -46.50
N ALA A 519 -47.84 25.52 -45.36
CA ALA A 519 -47.67 24.80 -44.10
C ALA A 519 -48.32 25.59 -42.95
N VAL A 520 -49.12 24.91 -42.12
CA VAL A 520 -49.78 25.44 -40.93
C VAL A 520 -49.13 24.81 -39.71
N ALA A 521 -48.64 25.61 -38.76
CA ALA A 521 -48.13 25.15 -37.48
C ALA A 521 -48.67 26.03 -36.34
N VAL A 522 -49.11 25.40 -35.25
CA VAL A 522 -49.60 26.05 -34.03
C VAL A 522 -48.64 25.67 -32.89
N ALA A 523 -48.11 26.67 -32.18
CA ALA A 523 -47.27 26.48 -31.00
C ALA A 523 -47.72 27.44 -29.87
N VAL A 524 -47.82 26.90 -28.64
CA VAL A 524 -48.17 27.65 -27.41
C VAL A 524 -46.98 27.53 -26.46
N ALA A 525 -46.46 28.66 -25.98
CA ALA A 525 -45.41 28.73 -24.98
C ALA A 525 -45.78 29.73 -23.87
N VAL A 526 -45.64 29.32 -22.61
CA VAL A 526 -45.74 30.21 -21.43
C VAL A 526 -44.49 30.03 -20.60
N ALA A 527 -43.78 31.13 -20.34
CA ALA A 527 -42.59 31.21 -19.51
C ALA A 527 -42.79 32.27 -18.42
N VAL A 528 -42.43 31.97 -17.17
CA VAL A 528 -42.36 32.93 -16.07
C VAL A 528 -40.98 32.79 -15.41
N ALA A 529 -40.25 33.90 -15.35
CA ALA A 529 -38.93 34.02 -14.72
C ALA A 529 -39.02 34.97 -13.53
N VAL A 530 -38.37 34.63 -12.41
CA VAL A 530 -38.19 35.49 -11.23
C VAL A 530 -36.70 35.66 -10.98
N ALA A 531 -36.22 36.90 -10.95
CA ALA A 531 -34.85 37.26 -10.64
C ALA A 531 -34.81 38.16 -9.40
N VAL A 532 -33.93 37.85 -8.45
CA VAL A 532 -33.60 38.71 -7.28
C VAL A 532 -32.10 38.90 -7.24
N ALA A 533 -31.65 40.15 -7.28
CA ALA A 533 -30.24 40.54 -7.19
C ALA A 533 -30.00 41.33 -5.90
N VAL A 534 -28.93 40.99 -5.17
CA VAL A 534 -28.42 41.75 -4.02
C VAL A 534 -26.92 41.97 -4.22
N ALA A 535 -26.49 43.23 -4.25
CA ALA A 535 -25.08 43.61 -4.38
C ALA A 535 -24.61 44.33 -3.10
N VAL A 536 -23.42 43.96 -2.61
CA VAL A 536 -22.71 44.64 -1.51
C VAL A 536 -21.25 44.86 -1.94
N ALA A 537 -20.82 46.13 -1.97
CA ALA A 537 -19.46 46.53 -2.29
C ALA A 537 -18.77 47.15 -1.06
N VAL A 538 -17.51 46.79 -0.81
CA VAL A 538 -16.65 47.34 0.25
C VAL A 538 -15.29 47.68 -0.38
N ALA A 539 -14.92 48.97 -0.39
CA ALA A 539 -13.73 49.48 -1.07
C ALA A 539 -12.75 50.17 -0.09
N VAL A 540 -11.52 49.64 0.07
CA VAL A 540 -10.44 50.25 0.88
C VAL A 540 -9.49 51.06 0.02
N ALA A 541 -9.50 52.39 0.21
CA ALA A 541 -8.55 53.32 -0.40
C ALA A 541 -7.55 53.84 0.65
N VAL A 542 -6.26 53.82 0.30
CA VAL A 542 -5.18 54.42 1.07
C VAL A 542 -4.45 55.41 0.17
N ALA A 543 -4.52 56.70 0.52
CA ALA A 543 -3.89 57.77 -0.25
C ALA A 543 -2.96 58.58 0.66
N VAL A 544 -1.72 58.80 0.22
CA VAL A 544 -0.82 59.81 0.79
C VAL A 544 -0.40 60.75 -0.33
N ALA A 545 -0.81 62.00 -0.19
CA ALA A 545 -0.44 63.09 -1.09
C ALA A 545 0.45 64.07 -0.32
N VAL A 546 1.64 64.36 -0.86
CA VAL A 546 2.36 65.60 -0.57
C VAL A 546 2.71 66.22 -1.91
N ALA A 547 2.03 67.32 -2.22
CA ALA A 547 2.23 68.12 -3.41
C ALA A 547 2.80 69.47 -2.99
N VAL A 548 3.91 69.90 -3.60
CA VAL A 548 4.19 71.32 -3.79
C VAL A 548 4.68 71.52 -5.22
N ALA A 549 3.85 72.23 -5.99
CA ALA A 549 4.16 72.83 -7.27
C ALA A 549 4.58 74.30 -7.01
N VAL A 550 5.35 75.03 -7.83
CA VAL A 550 5.23 75.24 -9.28
C VAL A 550 6.52 75.92 -9.83
N ALA A 551 6.77 75.68 -11.13
CA ALA A 551 7.55 76.45 -12.11
C ALA A 551 9.09 76.33 -12.19
N VAL A 552 9.50 75.62 -13.25
CA VAL A 552 10.72 75.71 -14.08
C VAL A 552 12.10 75.49 -13.42
N ALA A 553 12.78 74.48 -13.99
CA ALA A 553 14.17 74.01 -13.78
C ALA A 553 14.41 73.11 -12.55
N VAL A 554 14.28 71.79 -12.80
CA VAL A 554 15.09 70.67 -12.28
C VAL A 554 15.70 70.84 -10.88
N ALA A 555 15.07 70.24 -9.84
CA ALA A 555 15.67 69.29 -8.87
C ALA A 555 14.82 69.09 -7.59
N VAL A 556 14.16 67.92 -7.51
CA VAL A 556 14.04 66.89 -6.44
C VAL A 556 13.98 67.23 -4.92
N ALA A 557 13.01 66.59 -4.23
CA ALA A 557 13.07 65.77 -2.96
C ALA A 557 11.88 66.07 -1.99
N VAL A 558 10.81 65.27 -1.80
CA VAL A 558 10.54 63.96 -1.10
C VAL A 558 10.12 64.05 0.39
N ALA A 559 8.95 63.46 0.77
CA ALA A 559 8.70 62.45 1.85
C ALA A 559 7.21 62.38 2.35
N VAL A 560 6.80 61.26 2.99
CA VAL A 560 5.45 60.59 3.03
C VAL A 560 4.93 60.28 4.46
N ALA A 561 3.60 60.12 4.72
CA ALA A 561 2.98 59.19 5.72
C ALA A 561 1.43 58.98 5.61
N VAL A 562 0.88 57.84 6.08
CA VAL A 562 -0.36 57.06 5.69
C VAL A 562 -1.53 57.02 6.72
N ALA A 563 -2.81 56.83 6.29
CA ALA A 563 -3.92 56.19 7.07
C ALA A 563 -5.14 55.69 6.21
N VAL A 564 -5.95 54.74 6.73
CA VAL A 564 -6.98 53.89 6.03
C VAL A 564 -8.36 53.87 6.73
N ALA A 565 -9.50 53.85 5.99
CA ALA A 565 -10.84 53.49 6.52
C ALA A 565 -11.88 53.09 5.42
N VAL A 566 -12.85 52.19 5.70
CA VAL A 566 -13.96 51.78 4.77
C VAL A 566 -15.29 51.47 5.46
N ALA A 567 -16.39 51.84 4.80
CA ALA A 567 -17.79 51.54 5.16
C ALA A 567 -18.57 50.84 4.00
N VAL A 568 -19.71 50.21 4.34
CA VAL A 568 -20.53 49.26 3.53
C VAL A 568 -21.99 49.74 3.36
N ALA A 569 -22.66 49.44 2.23
CA ALA A 569 -24.11 49.57 2.05
C ALA A 569 -24.73 48.51 1.06
N VAL A 570 -26.01 48.12 1.27
CA VAL A 570 -26.76 47.04 0.55
C VAL A 570 -28.19 47.48 0.18
N ALA A 571 -28.71 47.08 -1.00
CA ALA A 571 -30.13 47.25 -1.40
C ALA A 571 -30.66 46.08 -2.28
N VAL A 572 -31.96 45.76 -2.20
CA VAL A 572 -32.67 44.63 -2.87
C VAL A 572 -34.01 45.08 -3.48
N ALA A 573 -34.37 44.62 -4.69
CA ALA A 573 -35.71 44.80 -5.30
C ALA A 573 -36.17 43.54 -6.09
N VAL A 574 -37.47 43.25 -6.10
CA VAL A 574 -38.12 42.07 -6.74
C VAL A 574 -39.34 42.51 -7.58
N ALA A 575 -39.50 41.99 -8.80
CA ALA A 575 -40.70 42.19 -9.64
C ALA A 575 -41.10 40.90 -10.40
N VAL A 576 -42.41 40.64 -10.53
CA VAL A 576 -43.01 39.48 -11.22
C VAL A 576 -44.01 39.96 -12.28
N ALA A 577 -43.96 39.43 -13.51
CA ALA A 577 -44.94 39.70 -14.57
C ALA A 577 -45.27 38.41 -15.36
N VAL A 578 -46.55 38.19 -15.66
CA VAL A 578 -47.08 37.05 -16.43
C VAL A 578 -47.80 37.57 -17.67
N ALA A 579 -47.48 37.05 -18.86
CA ALA A 579 -48.17 37.37 -20.12
C ALA A 579 -48.38 36.10 -20.97
N VAL A 580 -49.59 35.93 -21.51
CA VAL A 580 -49.99 34.83 -22.42
C VAL A 580 -50.45 35.45 -23.74
N ALA A 581 -49.87 35.04 -24.87
CA ALA A 581 -50.27 35.48 -26.20
C ALA A 581 -50.33 34.30 -27.18
N VAL A 582 -51.45 34.17 -27.90
CA VAL A 582 -51.70 33.18 -28.96
C VAL A 582 -51.86 33.94 -30.27
N ALA A 583 -51.05 33.63 -31.28
CA ALA A 583 -51.13 34.24 -32.60
C ALA A 583 -51.13 33.16 -33.69
N VAL A 584 -52.16 33.18 -34.55
CA VAL A 584 -52.30 32.33 -35.74
C VAL A 584 -52.15 33.25 -36.96
N ALA A 585 -51.15 33.00 -37.79
CA ALA A 585 -50.93 33.75 -39.03
C ALA A 585 -50.75 32.79 -40.20
N VAL A 586 -51.60 32.92 -41.22
CA VAL A 586 -51.53 32.23 -42.51
C VAL A 586 -51.16 33.27 -43.55
N ALA A 587 -50.01 33.11 -44.21
CA ALA A 587 -49.56 34.00 -45.26
C ALA A 587 -49.07 33.19 -46.47
N VAL A 588 -49.69 33.44 -47.62
CA VAL A 588 -49.32 32.90 -48.94
C VAL A 588 -48.75 34.07 -49.74
N ALA A 589 -47.49 33.98 -50.13
CA ALA A 589 -46.84 34.99 -50.96
C ALA A 589 -46.01 34.32 -52.06
N VAL A 590 -46.31 34.68 -53.31
CA VAL A 590 -45.60 34.26 -54.52
C VAL A 590 -44.91 35.51 -55.09
N ALA A 591 -43.59 35.50 -55.17
CA ALA A 591 -42.81 36.55 -55.82
C ALA A 591 -41.67 35.94 -56.63
N VAL A 592 -41.56 36.38 -57.89
CA VAL A 592 -40.51 35.98 -58.84
C VAL A 592 -39.55 37.16 -58.99
N ALA A 593 -38.26 36.96 -58.69
CA ALA A 593 -37.22 37.95 -58.92
C ALA A 593 -35.96 37.27 -59.47
N VAL A 594 -35.45 37.79 -60.59
CA VAL A 594 -34.23 37.33 -61.27
C VAL A 594 -33.14 38.36 -61.02
N ALA A 595 -32.04 37.96 -60.38
CA ALA A 595 -30.87 38.81 -60.17
C ALA A 595 -29.59 38.04 -60.51
N VAL A 596 -28.75 38.63 -61.35
CA VAL A 596 -27.45 38.08 -61.78
C VAL A 596 -26.36 38.86 -61.04
N ALA A 597 -25.53 38.18 -60.27
CA ALA A 597 -24.38 38.76 -59.58
C ALA A 597 -23.12 37.92 -59.84
N VAL A 598 -22.03 38.58 -60.26
CA VAL A 598 -20.70 37.97 -60.47
C VAL A 598 -19.81 38.43 -59.33
N ALA A 599 -19.32 37.50 -58.52
CA ALA A 599 -18.42 37.77 -57.41
C ALA A 599 -17.21 36.83 -57.47
N VAL A 600 -16.01 37.39 -57.40
CA VAL A 600 -14.74 36.65 -57.27
C VAL A 600 -14.29 36.77 -55.82
N ALA A 601 -14.17 35.64 -55.13
CA ALA A 601 -13.78 35.56 -53.73
C ALA A 601 -12.33 35.07 -53.59
N VAL A 602 -11.56 35.74 -52.73
CA VAL A 602 -10.32 35.21 -52.14
C VAL A 602 -10.58 35.05 -50.65
N ALA A 603 -10.70 33.80 -50.19
CA ALA A 603 -10.94 33.48 -48.79
C ALA A 603 -9.79 32.62 -48.26
N VAL A 604 -9.12 33.13 -47.24
CA VAL A 604 -8.19 32.35 -46.40
C VAL A 604 -8.99 31.88 -45.20
N ALA A 605 -9.31 30.59 -45.14
CA ALA A 605 -10.00 29.98 -44.02
C ALA A 605 -9.01 29.15 -43.21
N VAL A 606 -8.76 29.56 -41.97
CA VAL A 606 -8.13 28.72 -40.93
C VAL A 606 -9.27 28.07 -40.17
N ALA A 607 -9.50 26.77 -40.39
CA ALA A 607 -10.45 25.99 -39.61
C ALA A 607 -9.69 25.26 -38.50
N VAL A 608 -9.89 25.68 -37.25
CA VAL A 608 -9.56 24.88 -36.06
C VAL A 608 -10.81 24.07 -35.74
N GLN A 609 -10.73 22.75 -35.86
CA GLN A 609 -11.80 21.86 -35.41
C GLN A 609 -11.40 21.34 -34.01
N GLU A 610 -12.06 21.85 -32.96
CA GLU A 610 -12.02 21.23 -31.63
C GLU A 610 -12.70 19.87 -31.74
N THR A 611 -11.89 18.80 -31.72
CA THR A 611 -12.40 17.46 -31.48
C THR A 611 -12.27 17.19 -29.99
N TYR A 612 -13.41 17.17 -29.29
CA TYR A 612 -13.50 16.73 -27.90
C TYR A 612 -13.20 15.23 -27.84
N ALA A 613 -11.95 14.89 -27.55
CA ALA A 613 -11.62 13.58 -26.99
C ALA A 613 -11.96 13.63 -25.49
N THR A 614 -12.90 12.79 -25.08
CA THR A 614 -13.30 12.57 -23.70
C THR A 614 -12.10 12.04 -22.90
N PHE A 615 -11.44 12.93 -22.15
CA PHE A 615 -10.53 12.56 -21.06
C PHE A 615 -11.38 12.13 -19.87
N GLY A 616 -11.56 10.81 -19.73
CA GLY A 616 -12.04 10.21 -18.49
C GLY A 616 -10.91 10.15 -17.47
N GLY A 617 -11.05 10.92 -16.38
CA GLY A 617 -10.16 10.83 -15.22
C GLY A 617 -10.10 12.11 -14.37
N GLN A 618 -10.93 12.17 -13.32
CA GLN A 618 -10.89 13.06 -12.15
C GLN A 618 -11.09 14.58 -12.33
N GLN A 619 -12.28 15.08 -11.99
CA GLN A 619 -12.46 16.23 -11.10
C GLN A 619 -13.87 16.21 -10.46
N GLN A 620 -14.00 15.62 -9.27
CA GLN A 620 -15.14 15.88 -8.37
C GLN A 620 -14.73 15.72 -6.91
N TRP A 621 -13.82 16.55 -6.36
CA TRP A 621 -13.70 16.72 -4.89
C TRP A 621 -12.99 18.05 -4.53
N VAL A 622 -13.71 19.19 -4.51
CA VAL A 622 -13.34 20.37 -3.68
C VAL A 622 -14.58 21.07 -3.08
N GLN A 623 -15.72 20.40 -2.84
CA GLN A 623 -16.88 21.07 -2.20
C GLN A 623 -17.51 20.30 -1.02
N ALA A 624 -16.70 19.70 -0.14
CA ALA A 624 -17.26 19.09 1.08
C ALA A 624 -16.38 19.27 2.34
N LEU A 625 -15.60 20.36 2.44
CA LEU A 625 -14.71 20.55 3.60
C LEU A 625 -14.58 22.00 4.10
N ALA A 626 -15.69 22.75 4.12
CA ALA A 626 -15.72 24.09 4.72
C ALA A 626 -17.02 24.40 5.48
N ALA A 627 -17.65 23.40 6.09
CA ALA A 627 -18.82 23.62 6.92
C ALA A 627 -18.84 22.66 8.12
N MET A 628 -17.82 22.72 8.97
CA MET A 628 -17.96 22.35 10.39
C MET A 628 -16.71 22.81 11.16
N VAL A 629 -16.97 23.52 12.26
CA VAL A 629 -16.06 24.01 13.31
C VAL A 629 -15.64 25.49 13.20
N ASP A 630 -16.32 26.28 14.05
CA ASP A 630 -15.95 27.50 14.80
C ASP A 630 -16.91 28.66 14.53
N GLN A 631 -17.47 29.40 15.48
CA GLN A 631 -17.41 29.50 16.94
C GLN A 631 -18.51 30.52 17.28
N GLU A 632 -19.40 30.31 18.26
CA GLU A 632 -19.99 31.48 18.96
C GLU A 632 -20.21 31.16 20.44
N ALA A 633 -19.50 31.93 21.27
CA ALA A 633 -19.73 32.04 22.69
C ALA A 633 -20.86 33.04 22.95
N ILE A 634 -21.88 32.69 23.74
CA ILE A 634 -22.81 33.67 24.31
C ILE A 634 -23.10 33.38 25.78
N SER A 635 -23.02 34.44 26.57
CA SER A 635 -23.20 34.56 28.03
C SER A 635 -24.62 34.25 28.52
N PHE A 636 -24.72 33.67 29.72
CA PHE A 636 -25.97 33.33 30.40
C PHE A 636 -26.68 34.53 31.05
N GLY A 637 -28.00 34.61 30.85
CA GLY A 637 -28.92 35.48 31.58
C GLY A 637 -30.22 34.73 31.91
N SER A 638 -30.57 34.71 33.19
CA SER A 638 -31.62 33.92 33.84
C SER A 638 -33.05 34.21 33.36
N LYS A 639 -33.79 33.17 32.93
CA LYS A 639 -35.25 33.04 33.02
C LYS A 639 -35.65 31.55 32.95
N LEU A 640 -36.53 31.11 33.86
CA LEU A 640 -37.07 29.75 33.87
C LEU A 640 -37.94 29.50 32.62
N TRP A 641 -37.69 28.40 31.91
CA TRP A 641 -38.48 27.95 30.77
C TRP A 641 -39.28 26.69 31.11
N ARG A 642 -40.51 26.61 30.57
CA ARG A 642 -41.41 25.46 30.69
C ARG A 642 -41.03 24.42 29.62
N VAL A 643 -40.96 23.13 30.00
CA VAL A 643 -40.57 22.03 29.10
C VAL A 643 -41.82 21.28 28.63
N GLU A 644 -42.05 21.20 27.33
CA GLU A 644 -43.05 20.33 26.68
C GLU A 644 -42.35 19.47 25.62
N VAL A 645 -42.76 18.20 25.51
CA VAL A 645 -42.19 17.21 24.58
C VAL A 645 -43.04 17.20 23.31
N LEU A 646 -42.41 17.43 22.16
CA LEU A 646 -43.06 17.45 20.84
C LEU A 646 -42.85 16.14 20.09
N ASP A 647 -43.89 15.67 19.41
CA ASP A 647 -43.87 14.47 18.56
C ASP A 647 -43.47 14.84 17.12
N CYS A 648 -42.60 14.04 16.50
CA CYS A 648 -42.00 14.26 15.18
C CYS A 648 -43.00 14.25 14.01
N ALA A 649 -44.26 13.90 14.23
CA ALA A 649 -45.33 13.94 13.22
C ALA A 649 -46.22 15.20 13.27
N GLN A 650 -46.04 16.11 14.24
CA GLN A 650 -46.87 17.31 14.38
C GLN A 650 -46.40 18.46 13.47
N SER A 651 -47.34 19.23 12.92
CA SER A 651 -47.02 20.46 12.19
C SER A 651 -46.65 21.61 13.14
N ILE A 652 -45.86 22.58 12.66
CA ILE A 652 -45.42 23.77 13.44
C ILE A 652 -46.62 24.53 14.04
N THR A 653 -47.74 24.56 13.32
CA THR A 653 -48.98 25.23 13.75
C THR A 653 -49.70 24.47 14.87
N GLU A 654 -49.63 23.14 14.87
CA GLU A 654 -50.20 22.27 15.92
C GLU A 654 -49.33 22.27 17.18
N ALA A 655 -48.01 22.39 17.02
CA ALA A 655 -47.03 22.52 18.09
C ALA A 655 -47.07 23.89 18.81
N LYS A 656 -47.83 24.86 18.29
CA LYS A 656 -47.98 26.24 18.83
C LYS A 656 -46.65 26.96 19.14
N LEU A 657 -45.60 26.65 18.38
CA LEU A 657 -44.27 27.26 18.56
C LEU A 657 -44.30 28.73 18.15
N MET A 658 -43.72 29.60 18.97
CA MET A 658 -43.60 31.04 18.73
C MET A 658 -42.16 31.42 18.36
N SER A 659 -42.01 32.57 17.70
CA SER A 659 -40.69 33.12 17.37
C SER A 659 -39.90 33.39 18.67
N GLY A 660 -38.81 32.65 18.88
CA GLY A 660 -37.96 32.71 20.07
C GLY A 660 -37.87 31.43 20.89
N ASP A 661 -38.60 30.37 20.54
CA ASP A 661 -38.52 29.07 21.22
C ASP A 661 -37.21 28.34 20.88
N VAL A 662 -36.52 27.80 21.91
CA VAL A 662 -35.24 27.07 21.77
C VAL A 662 -35.49 25.57 21.83
N LEU A 663 -35.29 24.89 20.70
CA LEU A 663 -35.41 23.44 20.58
C LEU A 663 -34.04 22.79 20.88
N THR A 664 -34.00 21.84 21.81
CA THR A 664 -32.79 21.06 22.10
C THR A 664 -32.94 19.65 21.54
N LEU A 665 -32.08 19.27 20.59
CA LEU A 665 -32.07 17.95 19.98
C LEU A 665 -31.47 16.94 20.97
N HIS A 666 -32.26 15.96 21.42
CA HIS A 666 -31.75 14.88 22.28
C HIS A 666 -31.17 13.78 21.38
N VAL A 667 -29.87 13.83 21.10
CA VAL A 667 -29.18 12.79 20.32
C VAL A 667 -29.04 11.54 21.18
N LYS A 668 -29.72 10.44 20.79
CA LYS A 668 -29.43 9.11 21.34
C LYS A 668 -28.02 8.68 20.86
N GLN A 669 -27.25 8.09 21.77
CA GLN A 669 -25.84 7.68 21.66
C GLN A 669 -25.33 7.38 20.23
N VAL A 670 -24.25 8.08 19.83
CA VAL A 670 -23.48 7.77 18.60
C VAL A 670 -22.56 6.58 18.87
N GLN A 671 -22.69 5.49 18.10
CA GLN A 671 -21.74 4.36 18.13
C GLN A 671 -20.66 4.59 17.08
N LEU A 672 -19.39 4.69 17.51
CA LEU A 672 -18.24 4.85 16.61
C LEU A 672 -17.40 3.57 16.62
N LYS A 673 -17.17 2.96 15.46
CA LYS A 673 -16.36 1.75 15.29
C LYS A 673 -15.25 2.00 14.29
N ALA A 674 -14.09 1.38 14.54
CA ALA A 674 -12.94 1.42 13.64
C ALA A 674 -12.39 0.00 13.44
N THR A 675 -11.79 -0.27 12.30
CA THR A 675 -11.14 -1.55 11.99
C THR A 675 -10.06 -1.90 13.03
N LYS A 676 -9.97 -3.18 13.42
CA LYS A 676 -9.02 -3.65 14.45
C LYS A 676 -7.56 -3.59 13.94
N GLN A 677 -6.64 -3.32 14.86
CA GLN A 677 -5.32 -2.68 14.66
C GLN A 677 -4.28 -3.48 13.85
N GLY A 678 -3.51 -2.80 12.99
CA GLY A 678 -2.25 -3.33 12.41
C GLY A 678 -1.73 -2.65 11.13
N ALA A 679 -1.42 -1.35 11.18
CA ALA A 679 -0.81 -0.51 10.13
C ALA A 679 -1.74 0.13 9.06
N GLU A 680 -1.83 1.46 9.13
CA GLU A 680 -1.97 2.43 8.03
C GLU A 680 -3.30 2.66 7.29
N CYS A 681 -4.36 1.88 7.51
CA CYS A 681 -5.70 2.23 7.03
C CYS A 681 -6.73 2.23 8.17
N ALA A 682 -6.98 3.41 8.75
CA ALA A 682 -8.08 3.58 9.70
C ALA A 682 -9.38 3.86 8.93
N VAL A 683 -10.31 2.90 8.94
CA VAL A 683 -11.67 3.09 8.45
C VAL A 683 -12.59 3.23 9.64
N PHE A 684 -13.49 4.20 9.58
CA PHE A 684 -14.42 4.53 10.66
C PHE A 684 -15.86 4.41 10.17
N SER A 685 -16.73 3.92 11.03
CA SER A 685 -18.19 3.96 10.85
C SER A 685 -18.84 4.57 12.09
N ALA A 686 -19.75 5.52 11.88
CA ALA A 686 -20.58 6.10 12.92
C ALA A 686 -22.06 5.77 12.66
N LEU A 687 -22.73 5.24 13.67
CA LEU A 687 -24.18 5.20 13.75
C LEU A 687 -24.68 6.56 14.24
N LEU A 688 -25.45 7.25 13.40
CA LEU A 688 -26.03 8.55 13.69
C LEU A 688 -27.34 8.39 14.46
N GLY A 689 -27.77 9.44 15.17
CA GLY A 689 -28.97 9.40 16.03
C GLY A 689 -30.31 9.25 15.31
N ASP A 690 -30.29 9.22 13.97
CA ASP A 690 -31.40 8.91 13.07
C ASP A 690 -31.34 7.46 12.55
N ASP A 691 -30.54 6.60 13.19
CA ASP A 691 -30.29 5.20 12.85
C ASP A 691 -29.66 4.98 11.46
N SER A 692 -29.05 6.03 10.87
CA SER A 692 -28.27 5.97 9.63
C SER A 692 -26.77 5.79 9.89
N VAL A 693 -26.02 5.32 8.88
CA VAL A 693 -24.57 5.04 9.02
C VAL A 693 -23.73 5.94 8.13
N ALA A 694 -22.80 6.66 8.74
CA ALA A 694 -21.74 7.39 8.04
C ALA A 694 -20.43 6.58 8.11
N THR A 695 -19.79 6.36 6.97
CA THR A 695 -18.45 5.73 6.89
C THR A 695 -17.45 6.68 6.25
N TRP A 696 -16.20 6.61 6.68
CA TRP A 696 -15.10 7.35 6.06
C TRP A 696 -13.77 6.63 6.28
N GLY A 697 -12.86 6.74 5.33
CA GLY A 697 -11.56 6.05 5.35
C GLY A 697 -11.23 5.41 4.01
N ASP A 698 -10.35 4.40 4.02
CA ASP A 698 -9.97 3.66 2.81
C ASP A 698 -11.17 2.97 2.16
N PHE A 699 -11.40 3.28 0.87
CA PHE A 699 -12.57 2.81 0.12
C PHE A 699 -12.60 1.28 -0.06
N GLY A 700 -11.44 0.61 -0.12
CA GLY A 700 -11.37 -0.84 -0.31
C GLY A 700 -11.63 -1.66 0.96
N TYR A 701 -11.55 -1.03 2.14
CA TYR A 701 -11.70 -1.67 3.46
C TYR A 701 -13.01 -1.24 4.16
N GLY A 702 -14.01 -0.79 3.39
CA GLY A 702 -15.34 -0.41 3.88
C GLY A 702 -15.53 1.07 4.23
N GLY A 703 -14.57 1.93 3.85
CA GLY A 703 -14.67 3.39 4.00
C GLY A 703 -15.60 4.06 2.99
N ASP A 704 -16.03 3.32 1.97
CA ASP A 704 -17.16 3.68 1.12
C ASP A 704 -18.34 2.75 1.40
N SER A 705 -19.39 3.25 2.04
CA SER A 705 -20.68 2.56 2.17
C SER A 705 -21.71 2.98 1.11
N SER A 706 -21.32 3.76 0.08
CA SER A 706 -22.25 4.27 -0.95
C SER A 706 -23.06 3.16 -1.63
N VAL A 707 -22.43 2.01 -1.88
CA VAL A 707 -23.04 0.83 -2.51
C VAL A 707 -24.19 0.25 -1.69
N VAL A 708 -24.13 0.38 -0.36
CA VAL A 708 -25.13 -0.16 0.58
C VAL A 708 -25.89 0.92 1.35
N ARG A 709 -25.68 2.21 0.99
CA ARG A 709 -26.24 3.36 1.72
C ARG A 709 -27.76 3.29 1.85
N ASP A 710 -28.45 2.88 0.79
CA ASP A 710 -29.91 2.78 0.80
C ASP A 710 -30.43 1.63 1.67
N GLN A 711 -29.57 0.66 2.01
CA GLN A 711 -29.87 -0.49 2.86
C GLN A 711 -29.55 -0.23 4.34
N LEU A 712 -28.69 0.75 4.66
CA LEU A 712 -28.27 1.11 6.03
C LEU A 712 -29.23 2.11 6.70
N ARG A 713 -30.50 1.72 6.85
CA ARG A 713 -31.53 2.48 7.57
C ARG A 713 -32.08 1.66 8.73
N ASP A 714 -32.25 2.24 9.91
CA ASP A 714 -32.67 1.52 11.13
C ASP A 714 -31.62 0.51 11.64
N VAL A 715 -30.33 0.88 11.60
CA VAL A 715 -29.23 0.04 12.09
C VAL A 715 -29.20 0.00 13.63
N GLN A 716 -29.15 -1.18 14.23
CA GLN A 716 -29.07 -1.35 15.68
C GLN A 716 -27.64 -1.56 16.18
N HIS A 717 -26.83 -2.36 15.47
CA HIS A 717 -25.48 -2.71 15.90
C HIS A 717 -24.55 -2.87 14.71
N ILE A 718 -23.30 -2.42 14.84
CA ILE A 718 -22.25 -2.58 13.82
C ILE A 718 -21.08 -3.37 14.41
N GLN A 719 -20.67 -4.42 13.72
CA GLN A 719 -19.45 -5.17 13.97
C GLN A 719 -18.42 -4.96 12.86
N VAL A 720 -17.15 -5.16 13.21
CA VAL A 720 -16.03 -4.83 12.35
C VAL A 720 -14.93 -5.90 12.41
N SER A 721 -14.46 -6.30 11.23
CA SER A 721 -13.25 -7.11 11.03
C SER A 721 -12.09 -6.19 10.61
N ASN A 722 -10.95 -6.72 10.14
CA ASN A 722 -9.83 -5.88 9.70
C ASN A 722 -10.11 -5.12 8.39
N GLY A 723 -11.10 -5.56 7.61
CA GLY A 723 -11.40 -4.94 6.30
C GLY A 723 -12.86 -4.94 5.88
N ALA A 724 -13.78 -5.32 6.76
CA ALA A 724 -15.20 -5.32 6.48
C ALA A 724 -16.06 -4.95 7.70
N PHE A 725 -17.30 -4.59 7.41
CA PHE A 725 -18.32 -4.24 8.38
C PHE A 725 -19.56 -5.11 8.18
N ALA A 726 -20.25 -5.40 9.28
CA ALA A 726 -21.54 -6.05 9.30
C ALA A 726 -22.49 -5.27 10.22
N ALA A 727 -23.62 -4.82 9.68
CA ALA A 727 -24.66 -4.11 10.41
C ALA A 727 -25.88 -5.02 10.63
N ILE A 728 -26.36 -5.08 11.88
CA ILE A 728 -27.65 -5.69 12.24
C ILE A 728 -28.71 -4.60 12.14
N MET A 729 -29.73 -4.85 11.34
CA MET A 729 -30.86 -3.97 11.13
C MET A 729 -31.95 -4.22 12.18
N ARG A 730 -32.86 -3.27 12.38
CA ARG A 730 -33.96 -3.38 13.36
C ARG A 730 -34.94 -4.53 13.10
N ASP A 731 -35.04 -4.98 11.85
CA ASP A 731 -35.83 -6.15 11.46
C ASP A 731 -35.09 -7.49 11.63
N GLY A 732 -33.85 -7.46 12.15
CA GLY A 732 -33.00 -8.63 12.34
C GLY A 732 -32.27 -9.08 11.08
N SER A 733 -32.35 -8.33 9.97
CA SER A 733 -31.52 -8.59 8.77
C SER A 733 -30.09 -8.07 8.94
N VAL A 734 -29.18 -8.53 8.08
CA VAL A 734 -27.77 -8.11 8.11
C VAL A 734 -27.34 -7.52 6.78
N VAL A 735 -26.66 -6.38 6.84
CA VAL A 735 -26.03 -5.72 5.69
C VAL A 735 -24.52 -5.72 5.90
N THR A 736 -23.76 -6.24 4.93
CA THR A 736 -22.29 -6.29 4.95
C THR A 736 -21.68 -5.43 3.85
N TRP A 737 -20.51 -4.86 4.10
CA TRP A 737 -19.73 -4.13 3.10
C TRP A 737 -18.24 -4.10 3.46
N GLY A 738 -17.38 -3.83 2.47
CA GLY A 738 -15.92 -3.86 2.58
C GLY A 738 -15.31 -5.02 1.79
N GLN A 739 -14.11 -5.46 2.16
CA GLN A 739 -13.39 -6.50 1.43
C GLN A 739 -14.12 -7.85 1.58
N ALA A 740 -14.39 -8.52 0.45
CA ALA A 740 -15.12 -9.79 0.42
C ALA A 740 -14.45 -10.87 1.30
N ASP A 741 -13.13 -11.04 1.19
CA ASP A 741 -12.37 -12.02 1.97
C ASP A 741 -12.39 -11.75 3.48
N CYS A 742 -12.64 -10.50 3.90
CA CYS A 742 -12.77 -10.13 5.31
C CYS A 742 -14.22 -10.25 5.83
N GLY A 743 -15.13 -10.81 5.04
CA GLY A 743 -16.55 -10.96 5.35
C GLY A 743 -17.44 -9.79 4.88
N GLY A 744 -16.95 -8.97 3.97
CA GLY A 744 -17.70 -7.86 3.36
C GLY A 744 -18.73 -8.30 2.31
N ASP A 745 -18.78 -9.59 1.97
CA ASP A 745 -19.78 -10.20 1.10
C ASP A 745 -20.48 -11.36 1.82
N SER A 746 -21.72 -11.15 2.25
CA SER A 746 -22.57 -12.17 2.88
C SER A 746 -23.56 -12.83 1.92
N ARG A 747 -23.48 -12.60 0.59
CA ARG A 747 -24.51 -13.07 -0.37
C ARG A 747 -24.75 -14.57 -0.33
N ALA A 748 -23.71 -15.36 -0.10
CA ALA A 748 -23.81 -16.82 -0.01
C ALA A 748 -24.65 -17.31 1.17
N VAL A 749 -24.70 -16.54 2.26
CA VAL A 749 -25.42 -16.86 3.50
C VAL A 749 -26.59 -15.92 3.78
N GLN A 750 -26.88 -14.98 2.89
CA GLN A 750 -27.88 -13.92 3.11
C GLN A 750 -29.28 -14.46 3.40
N GLU A 751 -29.65 -15.59 2.79
CA GLU A 751 -30.96 -16.21 3.07
C GLU A 751 -31.06 -16.80 4.47
N GLN A 752 -29.93 -17.12 5.10
CA GLN A 752 -29.83 -17.69 6.44
C GLN A 752 -29.75 -16.60 7.52
N LEU A 753 -29.26 -15.40 7.18
CA LEU A 753 -29.14 -14.25 8.09
C LEU A 753 -30.48 -13.52 8.31
N ARG A 754 -31.46 -14.22 8.88
CA ARG A 754 -32.78 -13.69 9.26
C ARG A 754 -33.00 -13.79 10.76
N ASP A 755 -33.39 -12.70 11.42
CA ASP A 755 -33.54 -12.64 12.88
C ASP A 755 -32.19 -12.81 13.62
N VAL A 756 -31.17 -12.06 13.18
CA VAL A 756 -29.85 -12.03 13.82
C VAL A 756 -29.89 -11.23 15.11
N GLN A 757 -29.43 -11.84 16.20
CA GLN A 757 -29.42 -11.24 17.54
C GLN A 757 -28.06 -10.63 17.89
N GLN A 758 -26.97 -11.31 17.51
CA GLN A 758 -25.61 -10.86 17.78
C GLN A 758 -24.68 -11.28 16.65
N ILE A 759 -23.73 -10.41 16.31
CA ILE A 759 -22.61 -10.74 15.43
C ILE A 759 -21.32 -10.62 16.24
N GLN A 760 -20.38 -11.53 16.01
CA GLN A 760 -19.01 -11.44 16.51
C GLN A 760 -18.04 -11.52 15.32
N ALA A 761 -16.95 -10.76 15.38
CA ALA A 761 -15.96 -10.67 14.31
C ALA A 761 -14.57 -11.13 14.77
N SER A 762 -13.96 -11.99 13.97
CA SER A 762 -12.52 -12.26 13.97
C SER A 762 -11.80 -11.22 13.07
N ASN A 763 -10.54 -11.43 12.73
CA ASN A 763 -9.81 -10.53 11.83
C ASN A 763 -10.39 -10.50 10.42
N GLU A 764 -10.85 -11.64 9.89
CA GLU A 764 -11.28 -11.77 8.49
C GLU A 764 -12.59 -12.55 8.32
N ALA A 765 -13.29 -12.87 9.42
CA ALA A 765 -14.58 -13.56 9.37
C ALA A 765 -15.58 -13.05 10.42
N PHE A 766 -16.84 -13.40 10.21
CA PHE A 766 -17.96 -13.11 11.11
C PHE A 766 -18.73 -14.38 11.48
N ALA A 767 -19.29 -14.38 12.68
CA ALA A 767 -20.24 -15.38 13.16
C ALA A 767 -21.46 -14.68 13.76
N ALA A 768 -22.65 -15.04 13.29
CA ALA A 768 -23.93 -14.50 13.73
C ALA A 768 -24.70 -15.54 14.55
N ILE A 769 -25.23 -15.13 15.71
CA ILE A 769 -26.20 -15.89 16.50
C ILE A 769 -27.61 -15.49 16.03
N MET A 770 -28.38 -16.48 15.63
CA MET A 770 -29.76 -16.32 15.16
C MET A 770 -30.75 -16.37 16.34
N GLY A 771 -31.98 -15.88 16.15
CA GLY A 771 -33.03 -15.88 17.18
C GLY A 771 -33.44 -17.25 17.69
N ASP A 772 -33.17 -18.31 16.92
CA ASP A 772 -33.37 -19.71 17.32
C ASP A 772 -32.16 -20.34 18.03
N GLY A 773 -31.08 -19.57 18.23
CA GLY A 773 -29.84 -20.03 18.86
C GLY A 773 -28.89 -20.80 17.92
N SER A 774 -29.18 -20.87 16.62
CA SER A 774 -28.23 -21.38 15.62
C SER A 774 -27.15 -20.35 15.28
N VAL A 775 -26.05 -20.79 14.67
CA VAL A 775 -24.95 -19.91 14.23
C VAL A 775 -24.73 -20.01 12.72
N VAL A 776 -24.55 -18.85 12.09
CA VAL A 776 -24.20 -18.71 10.67
C VAL A 776 -22.87 -17.95 10.59
N THR A 777 -21.90 -18.49 9.82
CA THR A 777 -20.58 -17.88 9.64
C THR A 777 -20.31 -17.51 8.18
N TRP A 778 -19.47 -16.51 7.95
CA TRP A 778 -18.98 -16.12 6.62
C TRP A 778 -17.67 -15.32 6.71
N GLY A 779 -16.98 -15.16 5.58
CA GLY A 779 -15.65 -14.55 5.49
C GLY A 779 -14.58 -15.60 5.22
N HIS A 780 -13.31 -15.30 5.53
CA HIS A 780 -12.21 -16.21 5.24
C HIS A 780 -12.33 -17.54 6.01
N ASP A 781 -12.28 -18.67 5.30
CA ASP A 781 -12.46 -20.03 5.83
C ASP A 781 -11.55 -20.29 7.05
N ASP A 782 -10.23 -20.11 6.91
CA ASP A 782 -9.26 -20.33 7.99
C ASP A 782 -9.45 -19.41 9.21
N CYS A 783 -10.10 -18.24 9.05
CA CYS A 783 -10.35 -17.31 10.15
C CYS A 783 -11.68 -17.58 10.87
N GLY A 784 -12.30 -18.73 10.60
CA GLY A 784 -13.57 -19.16 11.17
C GLY A 784 -14.80 -18.82 10.31
N GLY A 785 -14.59 -18.48 9.03
CA GLY A 785 -15.65 -18.28 8.05
C GLY A 785 -16.37 -19.58 7.67
N ASP A 786 -15.66 -20.72 7.73
CA ASP A 786 -16.24 -22.06 7.54
C ASP A 786 -16.45 -22.77 8.90
N SER A 787 -17.71 -22.96 9.27
CA SER A 787 -18.13 -23.74 10.44
C SER A 787 -18.70 -25.11 10.09
N SER A 788 -18.60 -25.56 8.83
CA SER A 788 -19.27 -26.78 8.33
C SER A 788 -18.94 -28.03 9.15
N ALA A 789 -17.70 -28.16 9.62
CA ALA A 789 -17.23 -29.28 10.45
C ALA A 789 -17.94 -29.37 11.82
N VAL A 790 -18.43 -28.24 12.34
CA VAL A 790 -19.08 -28.15 13.66
C VAL A 790 -20.54 -27.67 13.58
N GLN A 791 -21.09 -27.52 12.38
CA GLN A 791 -22.40 -26.89 12.16
C GLN A 791 -23.54 -27.60 12.90
N GLU A 792 -23.50 -28.93 13.01
CA GLU A 792 -24.50 -29.69 13.76
C GLU A 792 -24.47 -29.41 15.27
N GLN A 793 -23.31 -28.98 15.80
CA GLN A 793 -23.09 -28.68 17.22
C GLN A 793 -23.43 -27.22 17.57
N LEU A 794 -23.50 -26.32 16.57
CA LEU A 794 -23.81 -24.90 16.75
C LEU A 794 -25.32 -24.66 16.88
N ARG A 795 -25.91 -25.25 17.93
CA ARG A 795 -27.32 -25.09 18.32
C ARG A 795 -27.42 -24.68 19.78
N ASP A 796 -28.45 -23.90 20.09
CA ASP A 796 -28.68 -23.33 21.42
C ASP A 796 -27.50 -22.49 21.93
N VAL A 797 -26.81 -21.79 21.03
CA VAL A 797 -25.66 -20.93 21.34
C VAL A 797 -26.15 -19.63 21.98
N GLN A 798 -25.53 -19.24 23.10
CA GLN A 798 -25.85 -18.01 23.83
C GLN A 798 -24.82 -16.90 23.61
N GLN A 799 -23.55 -17.26 23.49
CA GLN A 799 -22.45 -16.29 23.36
C GLN A 799 -21.37 -16.83 22.42
N ILE A 800 -20.76 -15.94 21.64
CA ILE A 800 -19.60 -16.25 20.80
C ILE A 800 -18.46 -15.30 21.19
N HIS A 801 -17.28 -15.88 21.43
CA HIS A 801 -16.04 -15.16 21.64
C HIS A 801 -15.10 -15.43 20.45
N ALA A 802 -14.36 -14.39 20.03
CA ALA A 802 -13.44 -14.49 18.91
C ALA A 802 -12.01 -14.17 19.36
N SER A 803 -11.08 -15.01 18.95
CA SER A 803 -9.68 -14.62 18.79
C SER A 803 -9.49 -14.06 17.36
N PRO A 804 -8.35 -13.45 17.03
CA PRO A 804 -7.98 -13.05 15.68
C PRO A 804 -8.40 -14.02 14.56
N ASN A 805 -8.23 -15.33 14.71
CA ASN A 805 -8.47 -16.29 13.62
C ASN A 805 -9.32 -17.52 14.05
N ALA A 806 -9.98 -17.48 15.21
CA ALA A 806 -10.82 -18.58 15.68
C ALA A 806 -12.00 -18.07 16.52
N PHE A 807 -13.01 -18.93 16.69
CA PHE A 807 -14.20 -18.67 17.50
C PHE A 807 -14.43 -19.76 18.54
N ALA A 808 -15.04 -19.37 19.66
CA ALA A 808 -15.54 -20.27 20.69
C ALA A 808 -16.96 -19.86 21.08
N ALA A 809 -17.91 -20.77 20.95
CA ALA A 809 -19.32 -20.58 21.27
C ALA A 809 -19.71 -21.30 22.57
N ILE A 810 -20.36 -20.58 23.48
CA ILE A 810 -20.95 -21.14 24.70
C ILE A 810 -22.42 -21.50 24.42
N ARG A 811 -22.77 -22.77 24.63
CA ARG A 811 -24.14 -23.28 24.49
C ARG A 811 -24.92 -23.11 25.79
N SER A 812 -26.25 -23.16 25.70
CA SER A 812 -27.15 -23.02 26.85
C SER A 812 -26.98 -24.07 27.94
N ASP A 813 -26.41 -25.23 27.60
CA ASP A 813 -26.03 -26.30 28.53
C ASP A 813 -24.64 -26.10 29.17
N GLY A 814 -23.97 -24.98 28.89
CA GLY A 814 -22.63 -24.67 29.38
C GLY A 814 -21.49 -25.40 28.67
N SER A 815 -21.76 -26.14 27.59
CA SER A 815 -20.72 -26.73 26.73
C SER A 815 -20.14 -25.71 25.75
N VAL A 816 -18.89 -25.92 25.33
CA VAL A 816 -18.20 -25.05 24.37
C VAL A 816 -17.93 -25.77 23.05
N VAL A 817 -18.20 -25.08 21.94
CA VAL A 817 -17.87 -25.50 20.58
C VAL A 817 -16.88 -24.49 20.01
N VAL A 818 -15.76 -24.95 19.43
CA VAL A 818 -14.75 -24.08 18.83
C VAL A 818 -14.52 -24.43 17.36
N TRP A 819 -14.11 -23.44 16.58
CA TRP A 819 -13.73 -23.62 15.17
C TRP A 819 -12.82 -22.48 14.69
N GLY A 820 -12.25 -22.63 13.50
CA GLY A 820 -11.26 -21.72 12.92
C GLY A 820 -9.84 -22.30 13.02
N TYR A 821 -8.83 -21.45 12.92
CA TYR A 821 -7.44 -21.92 12.82
C TYR A 821 -6.95 -22.54 14.14
N ALA A 822 -6.46 -23.78 14.08
CA ALA A 822 -6.10 -24.59 15.25
C ALA A 822 -5.11 -23.87 16.19
N ASP A 823 -4.05 -23.29 15.63
CA ASP A 823 -3.01 -22.58 16.40
C ASP A 823 -3.51 -21.33 17.13
N TYR A 824 -4.71 -20.84 16.79
CA TYR A 824 -5.33 -19.65 17.37
C TYR A 824 -6.47 -20.00 18.35
N GLY A 825 -6.56 -21.27 18.73
CA GLY A 825 -7.58 -21.82 19.62
C GLY A 825 -8.80 -22.40 18.91
N GLY A 826 -8.71 -22.62 17.59
CA GLY A 826 -9.75 -23.29 16.80
C GLY A 826 -9.82 -24.80 16.99
N ASP A 827 -8.92 -25.40 17.78
CA ASP A 827 -8.95 -26.80 18.19
C ASP A 827 -8.92 -26.91 19.73
N SER A 828 -10.00 -27.45 20.31
CA SER A 828 -10.15 -27.74 21.73
C SER A 828 -10.14 -29.24 22.05
N SER A 829 -9.83 -30.11 21.09
CA SER A 829 -9.93 -31.57 21.24
C SER A 829 -9.20 -32.11 22.48
N ALA A 830 -8.05 -31.53 22.82
CA ALA A 830 -7.26 -31.89 24.01
C ALA A 830 -7.96 -31.59 25.35
N VAL A 831 -8.88 -30.62 25.38
CA VAL A 831 -9.58 -30.16 26.59
C VAL A 831 -11.10 -30.28 26.50
N GLN A 832 -11.63 -30.89 25.43
CA GLN A 832 -13.06 -30.89 25.12
C GLN A 832 -13.92 -31.49 26.24
N GLU A 833 -13.42 -32.51 26.94
CA GLU A 833 -14.13 -33.12 28.08
C GLU A 833 -14.23 -32.17 29.29
N GLN A 834 -13.33 -31.21 29.41
CA GLN A 834 -13.25 -30.24 30.50
C GLN A 834 -14.10 -28.98 30.22
N LEU A 835 -14.46 -28.72 28.96
CA LEU A 835 -15.27 -27.58 28.53
C LEU A 835 -16.78 -27.82 28.77
N ARG A 836 -17.13 -28.06 30.04
CA ARG A 836 -18.49 -28.21 30.54
C ARG A 836 -18.72 -27.25 31.69
N ASP A 837 -19.97 -26.80 31.83
CA ASP A 837 -20.39 -25.82 32.82
C ASP A 837 -19.60 -24.50 32.71
N VAL A 838 -19.26 -24.07 31.50
CA VAL A 838 -18.54 -22.82 31.21
C VAL A 838 -19.50 -21.64 31.29
N GLN A 839 -19.11 -20.58 32.00
CA GLN A 839 -19.90 -19.35 32.14
C GLN A 839 -19.31 -18.17 31.37
N GLN A 840 -17.99 -18.12 31.21
CA GLN A 840 -17.31 -17.01 30.55
C GLN A 840 -16.09 -17.51 29.81
N ILE A 841 -15.83 -16.96 28.61
CA ILE A 841 -14.60 -17.18 27.85
C ILE A 841 -13.91 -15.83 27.64
N GLN A 842 -12.59 -15.82 27.79
CA GLN A 842 -11.74 -14.69 27.43
C GLN A 842 -10.71 -15.12 26.38
N ALA A 843 -10.55 -14.32 25.33
CA ALA A 843 -9.60 -14.56 24.25
C ALA A 843 -8.36 -13.65 24.36
N SER A 844 -7.19 -14.21 24.08
CA SER A 844 -5.96 -13.48 23.73
C SER A 844 -5.77 -13.48 22.20
N ALA A 845 -4.59 -13.13 21.68
CA ALA A 845 -4.35 -13.15 20.23
C ALA A 845 -4.42 -14.56 19.64
N ASN A 846 -3.98 -15.61 20.36
CA ASN A 846 -3.90 -16.97 19.81
C ASN A 846 -4.41 -18.06 20.77
N ALA A 847 -5.05 -17.69 21.88
CA ALA A 847 -5.49 -18.65 22.90
C ALA A 847 -6.77 -18.19 23.60
N PHE A 848 -7.46 -19.13 24.26
CA PHE A 848 -8.65 -18.88 25.06
C PHE A 848 -8.49 -19.40 26.49
N ALA A 849 -9.21 -18.76 27.41
CA ALA A 849 -9.36 -19.19 28.79
C ALA A 849 -10.86 -19.16 29.17
N ALA A 850 -11.38 -20.28 29.65
CA ALA A 850 -12.77 -20.44 30.08
C ALA A 850 -12.87 -20.54 31.60
N ILE A 851 -13.81 -19.79 32.20
CA ILE A 851 -14.17 -19.90 33.61
C ILE A 851 -15.39 -20.82 33.73
N ARG A 852 -15.27 -21.86 34.55
CA ARG A 852 -16.36 -22.80 34.85
C ARG A 852 -17.20 -22.31 36.03
N THR A 853 -18.41 -22.84 36.17
CA THR A 853 -19.36 -22.53 37.27
C THR A 853 -18.76 -22.73 38.67
N ASP A 854 -17.80 -23.64 38.80
CA ASP A 854 -17.07 -23.94 40.04
C ASP A 854 -15.88 -22.98 40.31
N GLY A 855 -15.66 -21.99 39.45
CA GLY A 855 -14.55 -21.05 39.53
C GLY A 855 -13.19 -21.61 39.07
N SER A 856 -13.15 -22.82 38.51
CA SER A 856 -11.95 -23.36 37.86
C SER A 856 -11.76 -22.79 36.44
N VAL A 857 -10.51 -22.80 35.95
CA VAL A 857 -10.16 -22.29 34.62
C VAL A 857 -9.63 -23.41 33.73
N VAL A 858 -10.07 -23.42 32.47
CA VAL A 858 -9.57 -24.30 31.40
C VAL A 858 -9.02 -23.42 30.28
N THR A 859 -7.81 -23.70 29.79
CA THR A 859 -7.16 -22.94 28.71
C THR A 859 -6.82 -23.82 27.51
N TRP A 860 -6.81 -23.24 26.32
CA TRP A 860 -6.38 -23.91 25.08
C TRP A 860 -5.92 -22.90 24.02
N GLY A 861 -5.29 -23.39 22.94
CA GLY A 861 -4.64 -22.58 21.90
C GLY A 861 -3.12 -22.52 22.03
N ASP A 862 -2.46 -21.52 21.42
CA ASP A 862 -0.99 -21.41 21.44
C ASP A 862 -0.46 -21.31 22.89
N PRO A 863 0.44 -22.21 23.32
CA PRO A 863 0.97 -22.21 24.68
C PRO A 863 1.66 -20.91 25.08
N ARG A 864 2.35 -20.23 24.15
CA ARG A 864 3.10 -18.99 24.40
C ARG A 864 2.17 -17.78 24.54
N SER A 865 0.97 -17.86 23.98
CA SER A 865 -0.10 -16.86 24.15
C SER A 865 -1.00 -17.15 25.36
N GLY A 866 -0.63 -18.12 26.21
CA GLY A 866 -1.37 -18.47 27.43
C GLY A 866 -2.38 -19.61 27.26
N GLY A 867 -2.31 -20.37 26.16
CA GLY A 867 -3.08 -21.60 25.98
C GLY A 867 -2.69 -22.73 26.94
N ASP A 868 -1.47 -22.69 27.49
CA ASP A 868 -1.00 -23.59 28.54
C ASP A 868 -0.94 -22.88 29.89
N SER A 869 -1.78 -23.31 30.83
CA SER A 869 -1.84 -22.82 32.21
C SER A 869 -1.36 -23.86 33.24
N SER A 870 -0.79 -24.98 32.80
CA SER A 870 -0.40 -26.11 33.65
C SER A 870 0.50 -25.70 34.84
N ALA A 871 1.42 -24.76 34.62
CA ALA A 871 2.33 -24.24 35.65
C ALA A 871 1.61 -23.51 36.81
N VAL A 872 0.41 -22.99 36.57
CA VAL A 872 -0.39 -22.25 37.56
C VAL A 872 -1.75 -22.89 37.82
N GLN A 873 -2.03 -24.08 37.28
CA GLN A 873 -3.35 -24.72 37.33
C GLN A 873 -3.87 -24.91 38.76
N ASP A 874 -2.99 -25.23 39.71
CA ASP A 874 -3.36 -25.38 41.13
C ASP A 874 -3.83 -24.06 41.78
N GLN A 875 -3.44 -22.92 41.21
CA GLN A 875 -3.80 -21.59 41.68
C GLN A 875 -5.07 -21.05 41.00
N LEU A 876 -5.50 -21.64 39.87
CA LEU A 876 -6.68 -21.21 39.10
C LEU A 876 -7.98 -21.81 39.68
N ARG A 877 -8.25 -21.48 40.94
CA ARG A 877 -9.46 -21.85 41.69
C ARG A 877 -10.12 -20.61 42.27
N ASP A 878 -11.44 -20.64 42.36
CA ASP A 878 -12.28 -19.52 42.80
C ASP A 878 -12.07 -18.25 41.96
N VAL A 879 -11.79 -18.41 40.66
CA VAL A 879 -11.59 -17.31 39.71
C VAL A 879 -12.93 -16.67 39.39
N GLN A 880 -12.99 -15.34 39.49
CA GLN A 880 -14.18 -14.55 39.18
C GLN A 880 -14.10 -13.82 37.84
N GLN A 881 -12.89 -13.41 37.44
CA GLN A 881 -12.67 -12.64 36.22
C GLN A 881 -11.33 -12.99 35.61
N ILE A 882 -11.27 -13.01 34.28
CA ILE A 882 -10.02 -13.13 33.51
C ILE A 882 -9.92 -11.95 32.56
N GLN A 883 -8.72 -11.38 32.45
CA GLN A 883 -8.37 -10.39 31.45
C GLN A 883 -7.19 -10.86 30.62
N ALA A 884 -7.17 -10.50 29.35
CA ALA A 884 -6.14 -10.92 28.40
C ALA A 884 -5.40 -9.71 27.82
N SER A 885 -4.07 -9.80 27.76
CA SER A 885 -3.25 -9.00 26.84
C SER A 885 -3.12 -9.74 25.51
N ALA A 886 -2.27 -9.27 24.58
CA ALA A 886 -2.11 -9.96 23.31
C ALA A 886 -1.64 -11.42 23.48
N ASN A 887 -0.77 -11.72 24.45
CA ASN A 887 -0.17 -13.05 24.61
C ASN A 887 -0.12 -13.55 26.07
N ALA A 888 -0.90 -12.98 26.97
CA ALA A 888 -0.94 -13.40 28.37
C ALA A 888 -2.32 -13.20 28.99
N PHE A 889 -2.55 -13.84 30.12
CA PHE A 889 -3.78 -13.72 30.91
C PHE A 889 -3.48 -13.35 32.37
N ALA A 890 -4.43 -12.67 32.99
CA ALA A 890 -4.46 -12.37 34.41
C ALA A 890 -5.86 -12.68 34.97
N ALA A 891 -5.92 -13.54 35.98
CA ALA A 891 -7.14 -13.96 36.65
C ALA A 891 -7.26 -13.33 38.04
N ILE A 892 -8.42 -12.75 38.36
CA ILE A 892 -8.77 -12.27 39.70
C ILE A 892 -9.53 -13.37 40.42
N ARG A 893 -9.03 -13.78 41.59
CA ARG A 893 -9.67 -14.75 42.49
C ARG A 893 -10.63 -14.06 43.44
N SER A 894 -11.55 -14.83 44.02
CA SER A 894 -12.56 -14.34 44.97
C SER A 894 -11.99 -13.67 46.23
N ASP A 895 -10.74 -13.99 46.59
CA ASP A 895 -9.98 -13.37 47.68
C ASP A 895 -9.26 -12.06 47.27
N GLY A 896 -9.43 -11.61 46.03
CA GLY A 896 -8.78 -10.41 45.48
C GLY A 896 -7.31 -10.60 45.10
N SER A 897 -6.78 -11.83 45.14
CA SER A 897 -5.45 -12.15 44.60
C SER A 897 -5.47 -12.33 43.08
N VAL A 898 -4.32 -12.09 42.44
CA VAL A 898 -4.17 -12.21 40.98
C VAL A 898 -3.20 -13.33 40.62
N VAL A 899 -3.58 -14.14 39.64
CA VAL A 899 -2.73 -15.19 39.04
C VAL A 899 -2.52 -14.84 37.57
N THR A 900 -1.26 -14.85 37.10
CA THR A 900 -0.91 -14.53 35.72
C THR A 900 -0.20 -15.70 35.03
N TRP A 901 -0.39 -15.85 33.72
CA TRP A 901 0.31 -16.84 32.90
C TRP A 901 0.38 -16.40 31.42
N GLY A 902 1.15 -17.13 30.61
CA GLY A 902 1.44 -16.79 29.22
C GLY A 902 2.76 -16.05 29.05
N GLY A 903 2.89 -15.27 27.97
CA GLY A 903 4.16 -14.61 27.62
C GLY A 903 4.63 -13.60 28.67
N ALA A 904 5.84 -13.81 29.22
CA ALA A 904 6.42 -12.94 30.26
C ALA A 904 6.46 -11.46 29.85
N ASN A 905 6.94 -11.16 28.63
CA ASN A 905 7.00 -9.80 28.08
C ASN A 905 5.63 -9.19 27.71
N HIS A 906 4.53 -9.91 27.97
CA HIS A 906 3.15 -9.44 27.76
C HIS A 906 2.36 -9.38 29.07
N GLY A 907 3.06 -9.50 30.21
CA GLY A 907 2.46 -9.47 31.54
C GLY A 907 2.08 -10.84 32.12
N GLY A 908 2.52 -11.94 31.48
CA GLY A 908 2.35 -13.29 32.01
C GLY A 908 3.19 -13.56 33.27
N ASP A 909 4.29 -12.83 33.46
CA ASP A 909 5.10 -12.83 34.68
C ASP A 909 4.81 -11.59 35.52
N SER A 910 4.21 -11.81 36.70
CA SER A 910 3.90 -10.78 37.69
C SER A 910 4.77 -10.89 38.95
N SER A 911 5.84 -11.70 38.93
CA SER A 911 6.68 -11.99 40.10
C SER A 911 7.22 -10.73 40.80
N VAL A 912 7.56 -9.70 40.03
CA VAL A 912 8.08 -8.41 40.53
C VAL A 912 7.07 -7.64 41.37
N VAL A 913 5.78 -7.75 41.04
CA VAL A 913 4.68 -7.01 41.70
C VAL A 913 3.77 -7.92 42.52
N ARG A 914 4.13 -9.20 42.68
CA ARG A 914 3.29 -10.25 43.29
C ARG A 914 2.78 -9.86 44.68
N ASP A 915 3.62 -9.24 45.50
CA ASP A 915 3.23 -8.81 46.85
C ASP A 915 2.23 -7.66 46.86
N GLN A 916 2.16 -6.89 45.77
CA GLN A 916 1.25 -5.75 45.60
C GLN A 916 -0.11 -6.17 45.00
N LEU A 917 -0.19 -7.34 44.34
CA LEU A 917 -1.41 -7.85 43.72
C LEU A 917 -2.36 -8.54 44.72
N ARG A 918 -2.78 -7.76 45.72
CA ARG A 918 -3.75 -8.16 46.76
C ARG A 918 -4.88 -7.12 46.83
N ASP A 919 -6.07 -7.60 47.17
CA ASP A 919 -7.30 -6.78 47.21
C ASP A 919 -7.62 -6.11 45.86
N VAL A 920 -7.30 -6.79 44.75
CA VAL A 920 -7.57 -6.30 43.39
C VAL A 920 -9.05 -6.42 43.07
N GLN A 921 -9.64 -5.34 42.57
CA GLN A 921 -11.06 -5.28 42.15
C GLN A 921 -11.23 -5.37 40.65
N GLN A 922 -10.28 -4.84 39.88
CA GLN A 922 -10.38 -4.78 38.43
C GLN A 922 -8.99 -4.84 37.80
N ILE A 923 -8.89 -5.51 36.66
CA ILE A 923 -7.69 -5.51 35.81
C ILE A 923 -8.08 -4.93 34.45
N GLN A 924 -7.18 -4.15 33.87
CA GLN A 924 -7.22 -3.70 32.48
C GLN A 924 -5.93 -4.11 31.78
N ALA A 925 -6.02 -4.43 30.49
CA ALA A 925 -4.90 -4.89 29.69
C ALA A 925 -4.60 -3.92 28.53
N SER A 926 -3.31 -3.70 28.26
CA SER A 926 -2.83 -3.19 26.99
C SER A 926 -2.40 -4.36 26.10
N GLY A 927 -1.89 -4.07 24.90
CA GLY A 927 -1.34 -5.12 24.03
C GLY A 927 -0.22 -5.94 24.69
N ARG A 928 0.54 -5.38 25.66
CA ARG A 928 1.71 -6.06 26.28
C ARG A 928 1.87 -5.84 27.78
N ALA A 929 0.89 -5.24 28.46
CA ALA A 929 0.97 -4.93 29.88
C ALA A 929 -0.42 -5.01 30.54
N PHE A 930 -0.44 -5.03 31.87
CA PHE A 930 -1.66 -4.97 32.67
C PHE A 930 -1.57 -3.84 33.70
N ALA A 931 -2.74 -3.35 34.11
CA ALA A 931 -2.93 -2.44 35.23
C ALA A 931 -4.06 -2.99 36.12
N ALA A 932 -3.79 -3.14 37.41
CA ALA A 932 -4.75 -3.58 38.42
C ALA A 932 -5.13 -2.41 39.33
N ILE A 933 -6.44 -2.24 39.56
CA ILE A 933 -6.98 -1.30 40.55
C ILE A 933 -7.28 -2.09 41.83
N ARG A 934 -6.65 -1.66 42.93
CA ARG A 934 -6.85 -2.23 44.27
C ARG A 934 -8.01 -1.54 44.97
N ARG A 935 -8.57 -2.22 45.98
CA ARG A 935 -9.69 -1.73 46.79
C ARG A 935 -9.42 -0.39 47.50
N ASP A 936 -8.15 -0.07 47.73
CA ASP A 936 -7.71 1.21 48.30
C ASP A 936 -7.56 2.34 47.26
N GLY A 937 -7.96 2.11 46.00
CA GLY A 937 -7.84 3.06 44.90
C GLY A 937 -6.43 3.17 44.32
N SER A 938 -5.46 2.38 44.79
CA SER A 938 -4.10 2.35 44.22
C SER A 938 -4.02 1.48 42.96
N VAL A 939 -3.17 1.89 42.02
CA VAL A 939 -2.95 1.16 40.76
C VAL A 939 -1.58 0.47 40.75
N VAL A 940 -1.55 -0.79 40.33
CA VAL A 940 -0.32 -1.57 40.14
C VAL A 940 -0.23 -1.98 38.67
N THR A 941 0.89 -1.68 38.00
CA THR A 941 1.14 -2.09 36.60
C THR A 941 2.26 -3.12 36.49
N TRP A 942 2.19 -3.99 35.49
CA TRP A 942 3.27 -4.91 35.14
C TRP A 942 3.22 -5.32 33.66
N GLY A 943 4.31 -5.89 33.13
CA GLY A 943 4.48 -6.28 31.72
C GLY A 943 5.58 -5.47 31.02
N ASP A 944 5.49 -5.29 29.70
CA ASP A 944 6.51 -4.53 28.95
C ASP A 944 6.54 -3.05 29.40
N PRO A 945 7.69 -2.54 29.90
CA PRO A 945 7.78 -1.18 30.43
C PRO A 945 7.42 -0.09 29.41
N ARG A 946 7.70 -0.32 28.12
CA ARG A 946 7.42 0.65 27.04
C ARG A 946 5.94 0.66 26.63
N SER A 947 5.18 -0.32 27.11
CA SER A 947 3.76 -0.53 26.79
C SER A 947 2.84 -0.26 27.99
N GLY A 948 3.32 0.50 28.97
CA GLY A 948 2.60 0.84 30.20
C GLY A 948 2.79 -0.14 31.35
N GLY A 949 3.74 -1.07 31.26
CA GLY A 949 4.05 -2.03 32.33
C GLY A 949 4.82 -1.44 33.52
N ASP A 950 5.38 -0.24 33.38
CA ASP A 950 6.09 0.47 34.46
C ASP A 950 5.48 1.86 34.72
N SER A 951 4.75 1.98 35.83
CA SER A 951 4.15 3.24 36.29
C SER A 951 4.97 3.95 37.37
N SER A 952 6.19 3.50 37.68
CA SER A 952 6.99 4.03 38.81
C SER A 952 7.18 5.55 38.74
N ALA A 953 7.36 6.11 37.54
CA ALA A 953 7.54 7.54 37.32
C ALA A 953 6.30 8.40 37.63
N VAL A 954 5.11 7.80 37.67
CA VAL A 954 3.83 8.49 37.91
C VAL A 954 3.04 7.90 39.07
N GLN A 955 3.64 7.00 39.85
CA GLN A 955 2.96 6.23 40.90
C GLN A 955 2.28 7.12 41.95
N ASP A 956 2.87 8.27 42.27
CA ASP A 956 2.29 9.24 43.21
C ASP A 956 1.01 9.92 42.69
N ARG A 957 0.75 9.85 41.37
CA ARG A 957 -0.47 10.37 40.73
C ARG A 957 -1.54 9.31 40.52
N LEU A 958 -1.26 8.04 40.83
CA LEU A 958 -2.16 6.89 40.63
C LEU A 958 -2.70 6.38 41.97
N ARG A 959 -3.25 7.30 42.76
CA ARG A 959 -3.94 7.05 44.03
C ARG A 959 -5.36 7.61 43.94
N ASP A 960 -6.31 6.97 44.60
CA ASP A 960 -7.74 7.35 44.63
C ASP A 960 -8.44 7.34 43.25
N VAL A 961 -8.14 6.32 42.42
CA VAL A 961 -8.73 6.13 41.07
C VAL A 961 -10.14 5.56 41.12
#